data_AF-A0A6B3LY76-F1
#
_entry.id   AF-A0A6B3LY76-F1
#
_cell.length_a   1.000
_cell.length_b   1.000
_cell.length_c   1.000
_cell.angle_alpha   90.00
_cell.angle_beta   90.00
_cell.angle_gamma   90.00
#
_symmetry.space_group_name_H-M   'P 1'
#
loop_
_entity.id
_entity.type
_entity.pdbx_description
1 polymer ?
#
loop_
_entity_poly.entity_id
_entity_poly.type
_entity_poly.pdbx_seq_one_letter_code
_entity_poly.pdbx_strand_id
1 'polypeptide(L)'
;MKKSHLGLIACLMIVTLMLLGCSTNSSNTTSVEQLRELLAQTTETEYVEESATLPTEYVEETTTETNVEESATLPTEYVEETTTETSQPYDYELGYLPQEEYANLTEAERHGQQTWYFWTGGNEEFFRKQAKSTHGHIDFLSLLDARPEDDPLPNNPHFQQNKRFQQIGMINDPGCKAATEPDEYGLWLDKCQDPNSVGIMGGRKFPNPNFDQAKWDVTEYYQGGAQIEPPYRIGISCGVCHIAFNPLKPPADPEKPLWENIVAALGNQYLKESVLFGANLPEEDFKRQVLYSQQAGTSDTSRIATDHINNPNAINSIFNLADRPRYEEVMNDGSIEAVPHVLKDGADSAGIALASERVYINIGSCSDYWLTLHDALLGTTPQKPFDIEKARAECEYWSKTEVRMADAESFLETIKPMYLKDAPGGKAYLTKDESVLERGKIVFAETCATCHSSKQPPAEIAADPEQAKQWYRESVLSSDFLDRNFLSDDKRYPVTMIGTNAARALATNAKQGHIWEQFSSKTYKELPSPGTLELENPFNEDNPIKFEVPAGGTGYYRTPSLISIWSTAPFLHNNSRGKYINDPSVAGRMEAFNDAIEKQLWPEKRDGLASIKRTDRPTYLELGKLKTEVPEGTPINLLANLDPRELPSLLNKKLNSELGAKVLEKLVNFIPDEVITPLLLKNNQAPDFIEDHGHDFGTELSDQDKRSLIEFLKTL
;
A
#
# COMPACT_ATOMS: atom_id res chain seq x y z
N MET A 1 18.54 -2.47 64.32
CA MET A 1 19.30 -1.36 64.95
C MET A 1 18.58 -0.04 64.66
N LYS A 2 18.20 0.68 65.74
CA LYS A 2 17.89 2.13 65.95
C LYS A 2 17.46 2.99 64.74
N LYS A 3 16.22 3.56 64.72
CA LYS A 3 15.77 4.88 65.27
C LYS A 3 16.41 6.09 64.54
N SER A 4 15.83 7.26 64.26
CA SER A 4 14.50 7.91 64.40
C SER A 4 14.74 9.44 64.21
N HIS A 5 13.83 10.20 63.59
CA HIS A 5 13.49 11.64 63.86
C HIS A 5 12.25 11.96 62.98
N LEU A 6 11.00 12.18 63.43
CA LEU A 6 10.40 13.18 64.37
C LEU A 6 10.88 14.61 64.12
N GLY A 7 10.07 15.64 63.82
CA GLY A 7 8.61 15.81 63.68
C GLY A 7 8.21 17.30 63.72
N LEU A 8 6.88 17.55 63.65
CA LEU A 8 6.11 18.78 64.02
C LEU A 8 6.23 20.01 63.07
N ILE A 9 5.17 20.74 62.70
CA ILE A 9 4.13 21.43 63.51
C ILE A 9 2.84 21.67 62.69
N ALA A 10 1.69 21.57 63.36
CA ALA A 10 0.37 22.02 62.91
C ALA A 10 -0.06 23.33 63.64
N CYS A 11 -1.07 24.02 63.06
CA CYS A 11 -2.07 24.91 63.69
C CYS A 11 -1.75 26.39 64.05
N LEU A 12 -2.40 27.33 63.32
CA LEU A 12 -3.35 28.40 63.76
C LEU A 12 -3.46 29.47 62.64
N MET A 13 -4.57 29.65 61.92
CA MET A 13 -5.82 30.38 62.26
C MET A 13 -5.69 31.89 62.58
N ILE A 14 -6.30 32.70 61.68
CA ILE A 14 -7.40 33.68 61.96
C ILE A 14 -7.07 35.17 62.25
N VAL A 15 -7.60 36.00 61.31
CA VAL A 15 -8.24 37.34 61.42
C VAL A 15 -7.44 38.62 61.16
N THR A 16 -7.80 39.26 60.03
CA THR A 16 -8.14 40.69 60.00
C THR A 16 -9.37 40.90 59.11
N LEU A 17 -10.53 41.12 59.76
CA LEU A 17 -11.77 41.76 59.26
C LEU A 17 -11.47 43.25 58.91
N MET A 18 -12.18 44.08 58.14
CA MET A 18 -13.56 44.25 57.62
C MET A 18 -13.44 45.44 56.61
N LEU A 19 -14.23 45.59 55.55
CA LEU A 19 -15.56 46.26 55.56
C LEU A 19 -16.26 46.16 54.18
N LEU A 20 -17.47 45.58 54.20
CA LEU A 20 -18.74 45.95 53.53
C LEU A 20 -18.86 45.88 51.98
N GLY A 21 -19.89 45.26 51.38
CA GLY A 21 -21.07 44.56 51.90
C GLY A 21 -22.10 44.19 50.80
N CYS A 22 -22.99 43.23 51.14
CA CYS A 22 -24.29 42.84 50.50
C CYS A 22 -24.22 42.21 49.07
N SER A 23 -24.95 41.17 48.65
CA SER A 23 -26.02 40.31 49.17
C SER A 23 -26.23 39.13 48.18
N THR A 24 -26.50 37.92 48.71
CA THR A 24 -27.33 36.80 48.16
C THR A 24 -27.30 36.45 46.66
N ASN A 25 -26.77 35.27 46.30
CA ASN A 25 -27.61 34.08 46.00
C ASN A 25 -26.77 32.86 45.59
N SER A 26 -27.26 31.69 46.00
CA SER A 26 -26.76 30.36 45.68
C SER A 26 -27.01 29.96 44.22
N SER A 27 -26.03 29.35 43.57
CA SER A 27 -26.22 28.07 42.86
C SER A 27 -24.85 27.51 42.41
N ASN A 28 -24.60 26.26 42.79
CA ASN A 28 -23.62 25.41 42.14
C ASN A 28 -24.20 25.02 40.77
N THR A 29 -23.50 25.33 39.69
CA THR A 29 -23.70 24.68 38.40
C THR A 29 -22.34 24.28 37.84
N THR A 30 -22.25 23.05 37.36
CA THR A 30 -21.02 22.46 36.81
C THR A 30 -20.82 22.94 35.37
N SER A 31 -19.57 22.97 34.92
CA SER A 31 -19.14 23.47 33.59
C SER A 31 -19.79 22.77 32.38
N VAL A 32 -20.53 21.68 32.60
CA VAL A 32 -21.28 20.95 31.56
C VAL A 32 -22.61 21.63 31.21
N GLU A 33 -23.25 22.32 32.16
CA GLU A 33 -24.54 23.00 31.92
C GLU A 33 -24.37 24.33 31.18
N GLN A 34 -23.29 25.06 31.45
CA GLN A 34 -22.90 26.26 30.67
C GLN A 34 -22.61 25.92 29.20
N LEU A 35 -22.09 24.72 28.92
CA LEU A 35 -21.83 24.27 27.56
C LEU A 35 -23.13 23.92 26.80
N ARG A 36 -24.15 23.39 27.50
CA ARG A 36 -25.48 23.12 26.92
C ARG A 36 -26.24 24.41 26.61
N GLU A 37 -26.14 25.44 27.45
CA GLU A 37 -26.74 26.76 27.18
C GLU A 37 -26.08 27.47 25.99
N LEU A 38 -24.76 27.33 25.81
CA LEU A 38 -24.04 27.87 24.66
C LEU A 38 -24.39 27.17 23.34
N LEU A 39 -24.69 25.87 23.37
CA LEU A 39 -25.11 25.12 22.18
C LEU A 39 -26.57 25.44 21.78
N ALA A 40 -27.43 25.79 22.74
CA ALA A 40 -28.82 26.16 22.47
C ALA A 40 -28.99 27.56 21.84
N GLN A 41 -27.95 28.39 21.81
CA GLN A 41 -27.99 29.78 21.30
C GLN A 41 -27.53 29.94 19.83
N THR A 42 -27.32 28.85 19.08
CA THR A 42 -26.77 28.92 17.71
C THR A 42 -27.70 28.47 16.59
N THR A 43 -28.98 28.21 16.87
CA THR A 43 -29.98 27.95 15.82
C THR A 43 -30.86 29.18 15.60
N GLU A 44 -30.42 30.08 14.72
CA GLU A 44 -31.30 30.92 13.89
C GLU A 44 -30.44 31.77 12.94
N THR A 45 -30.38 31.39 11.66
CA THR A 45 -30.40 32.36 10.54
C THR A 45 -30.67 31.65 9.21
N GLU A 46 -31.70 32.15 8.53
CA GLU A 46 -32.23 31.75 7.22
C GLU A 46 -31.21 31.91 6.08
N TYR A 47 -31.24 30.97 5.12
CA TYR A 47 -30.64 31.16 3.80
C TYR A 47 -31.75 31.41 2.77
N VAL A 48 -31.63 32.52 2.04
CA VAL A 48 -32.46 32.92 0.91
C VAL A 48 -31.84 32.35 -0.37
N GLU A 49 -32.65 31.66 -1.16
CA GLU A 49 -32.33 31.20 -2.53
C GLU A 49 -32.22 32.40 -3.49
N GLU A 50 -31.17 32.41 -4.32
CA GLU A 50 -31.20 33.18 -5.57
C GLU A 50 -30.71 32.30 -6.71
N SER A 51 -31.60 32.11 -7.68
CA SER A 51 -31.41 31.31 -8.90
C SER A 51 -30.92 32.21 -10.03
N ALA A 52 -29.96 31.72 -10.80
CA ALA A 52 -29.54 32.34 -12.06
C ALA A 52 -29.50 31.29 -13.16
N THR A 53 -30.53 31.30 -13.99
CA THR A 53 -30.60 30.63 -15.29
C THR A 53 -30.01 31.54 -16.37
N LEU A 54 -29.23 30.98 -17.29
CA LEU A 54 -28.94 31.59 -18.59
C LEU A 54 -29.03 30.55 -19.72
N PRO A 55 -29.37 30.98 -20.95
CA PRO A 55 -30.14 30.17 -21.87
C PRO A 55 -29.30 29.47 -22.95
N THR A 56 -29.89 28.39 -23.43
CA THR A 56 -29.57 27.65 -24.66
C THR A 56 -29.88 28.47 -25.91
N GLU A 57 -28.99 28.44 -26.91
CA GLU A 57 -29.36 28.65 -28.32
C GLU A 57 -28.68 27.61 -29.21
N TYR A 58 -29.54 26.90 -29.94
CA TYR A 58 -29.25 25.98 -31.04
C TYR A 58 -29.04 26.78 -32.33
N VAL A 59 -28.07 26.37 -33.16
CA VAL A 59 -28.15 26.56 -34.62
C VAL A 59 -27.63 25.28 -35.28
N GLU A 60 -28.47 24.74 -36.17
CA GLU A 60 -28.25 23.55 -37.00
C GLU A 60 -28.07 24.00 -38.47
N GLU A 61 -27.43 23.13 -39.28
CA GLU A 61 -27.42 23.08 -40.75
C GLU A 61 -26.59 24.16 -41.51
N THR A 62 -25.90 23.91 -42.64
CA THR A 62 -25.85 22.79 -43.61
C THR A 62 -24.58 22.90 -44.50
N THR A 63 -24.33 21.82 -45.23
CA THR A 63 -23.26 21.44 -46.17
C THR A 63 -23.05 22.33 -47.42
N THR A 64 -21.86 22.24 -48.05
CA THR A 64 -21.69 21.87 -49.49
C THR A 64 -20.22 21.72 -49.91
N GLU A 65 -19.98 20.69 -50.72
CA GLU A 65 -18.74 20.24 -51.37
C GLU A 65 -18.33 21.09 -52.59
N THR A 66 -17.05 21.07 -53.00
CA THR A 66 -16.54 20.40 -54.23
C THR A 66 -15.22 20.96 -54.82
N ASN A 67 -14.42 20.00 -55.32
CA ASN A 67 -13.52 20.00 -56.51
C ASN A 67 -12.05 20.49 -56.45
N VAL A 68 -11.15 19.51 -56.27
CA VAL A 68 -10.15 18.95 -57.22
C VAL A 68 -9.63 19.83 -58.38
N GLU A 69 -8.30 19.93 -58.50
CA GLU A 69 -7.57 19.87 -59.78
C GLU A 69 -6.12 19.36 -59.58
N GLU A 70 -5.59 18.76 -60.65
CA GLU A 70 -4.54 17.73 -60.69
C GLU A 70 -3.26 18.21 -61.42
N SER A 71 -2.17 17.43 -61.26
CA SER A 71 -1.01 17.25 -62.17
C SER A 71 0.32 17.97 -61.86
N ALA A 72 1.39 17.20 -61.63
CA ALA A 72 2.41 16.86 -62.64
C ALA A 72 3.59 16.06 -62.02
N THR A 73 4.20 15.19 -62.81
CA THR A 73 5.00 14.01 -62.44
C THR A 73 6.54 14.13 -62.64
N LEU A 74 7.31 13.51 -61.71
CA LEU A 74 8.52 12.62 -61.83
C LEU A 74 9.89 13.12 -62.41
N PRO A 75 11.05 12.38 -62.24
CA PRO A 75 11.41 11.23 -61.34
C PRO A 75 12.86 11.27 -60.72
N THR A 76 13.19 10.31 -59.83
CA THR A 76 14.36 9.36 -59.82
C THR A 76 14.74 8.96 -58.37
N GLU A 77 14.32 7.76 -57.94
CA GLU A 77 15.13 6.52 -57.80
C GLU A 77 15.96 6.44 -56.50
N TYR A 78 15.43 5.75 -55.48
CA TYR A 78 16.18 4.80 -54.64
C TYR A 78 15.22 3.70 -54.16
N VAL A 79 15.73 2.47 -54.17
CA VAL A 79 15.02 1.20 -54.06
C VAL A 79 14.46 0.99 -52.64
N GLU A 80 13.14 0.86 -52.51
CA GLU A 80 12.44 0.38 -51.32
C GLU A 80 12.23 -1.14 -51.43
N GLU A 81 12.83 -1.90 -50.52
CA GLU A 81 12.29 -3.21 -50.12
C GLU A 81 11.01 -2.93 -49.34
N THR A 82 9.88 -3.18 -49.98
CA THR A 82 8.56 -3.13 -49.36
C THR A 82 8.39 -4.32 -48.42
N THR A 83 8.81 -4.16 -47.16
CA THR A 83 8.13 -4.85 -46.06
C THR A 83 6.79 -4.19 -45.90
N THR A 84 5.72 -4.93 -46.18
CA THR A 84 4.35 -4.55 -45.83
C THR A 84 4.29 -4.16 -44.36
N GLU A 85 4.21 -2.86 -44.06
CA GLU A 85 3.77 -2.34 -42.77
C GLU A 85 2.32 -2.80 -42.57
N THR A 86 2.15 -3.98 -41.99
CA THR A 86 1.03 -4.17 -41.08
C THR A 86 1.26 -3.22 -39.93
N SER A 87 0.41 -2.21 -39.78
CA SER A 87 0.38 -1.35 -38.61
C SER A 87 0.31 -2.21 -37.34
N GLN A 88 1.45 -2.48 -36.70
CA GLN A 88 1.49 -3.15 -35.41
C GLN A 88 0.98 -2.15 -34.38
N PRO A 89 -0.17 -2.38 -33.72
CA PRO A 89 -0.83 -1.38 -32.87
C PRO A 89 -0.11 -1.15 -31.53
N TYR A 90 1.04 -1.80 -31.29
CA TYR A 90 1.84 -1.68 -30.07
C TYR A 90 3.31 -2.06 -30.30
N ASP A 91 4.23 -1.35 -29.63
CA ASP A 91 5.65 -1.69 -29.48
C ASP A 91 5.87 -2.86 -28.50
N TYR A 92 6.16 -4.04 -29.04
CA TYR A 92 6.31 -5.28 -28.27
C TYR A 92 7.64 -5.41 -27.52
N GLU A 93 8.67 -4.64 -27.89
CA GLU A 93 10.00 -4.70 -27.27
C GLU A 93 10.30 -3.41 -26.50
N LEU A 94 9.66 -3.28 -25.34
CA LEU A 94 9.79 -2.08 -24.50
C LEU A 94 11.19 -1.91 -23.91
N GLY A 95 11.80 -3.00 -23.44
CA GLY A 95 13.07 -2.94 -22.72
C GLY A 95 13.94 -4.19 -22.92
N TYR A 96 15.17 -4.10 -22.43
CA TYR A 96 16.12 -5.19 -22.58
C TYR A 96 15.88 -6.30 -21.55
N LEU A 97 15.72 -7.54 -22.04
CA LEU A 97 15.80 -8.77 -21.25
C LEU A 97 16.69 -9.79 -21.97
N PRO A 98 17.53 -10.54 -21.26
CA PRO A 98 18.35 -11.58 -21.89
C PRO A 98 17.48 -12.71 -22.44
N GLN A 99 17.59 -12.98 -23.75
CA GLN A 99 16.77 -13.97 -24.45
C GLN A 99 16.91 -15.39 -23.86
N GLU A 100 18.08 -15.75 -23.34
CA GLU A 100 18.35 -17.10 -22.81
C GLU A 100 17.55 -17.41 -21.54
N GLU A 101 17.25 -16.41 -20.71
CA GLU A 101 16.52 -16.61 -19.45
C GLU A 101 15.02 -16.82 -19.67
N TYR A 102 14.48 -16.39 -20.81
CA TYR A 102 13.05 -16.38 -21.11
C TYR A 102 12.70 -17.06 -22.44
N ALA A 103 13.59 -17.91 -22.94
CA ALA A 103 13.48 -18.56 -24.25
C ALA A 103 12.25 -19.48 -24.39
N ASN A 104 11.64 -19.90 -23.28
CA ASN A 104 10.52 -20.84 -23.26
C ASN A 104 9.12 -20.20 -23.18
N LEU A 105 9.03 -18.87 -23.26
CA LEU A 105 7.75 -18.15 -23.25
C LEU A 105 7.11 -18.13 -24.65
N THR A 106 5.79 -18.26 -24.70
CA THR A 106 4.98 -17.97 -25.89
C THR A 106 5.06 -16.48 -26.24
N GLU A 107 4.56 -16.10 -27.41
CA GLU A 107 4.53 -14.69 -27.83
C GLU A 107 3.76 -13.79 -26.86
N ALA A 108 2.54 -14.17 -26.48
CA ALA A 108 1.72 -13.46 -25.50
C ALA A 108 2.42 -13.34 -24.14
N GLU A 109 3.04 -14.43 -23.65
CA GLU A 109 3.79 -14.40 -22.38
C GLU A 109 5.02 -13.49 -22.44
N ARG A 110 5.72 -13.39 -23.59
CA ARG A 110 6.83 -12.45 -23.77
C ARG A 110 6.36 -11.00 -23.79
N HIS A 111 5.24 -10.72 -24.46
CA HIS A 111 4.64 -9.39 -24.46
C HIS A 111 4.15 -9.00 -23.06
N GLY A 112 3.57 -9.96 -22.34
CA GLY A 112 3.17 -9.80 -20.95
C GLY A 112 4.34 -9.53 -20.02
N GLN A 113 5.45 -10.23 -20.23
CA GLN A 113 6.69 -9.99 -19.51
C GLN A 113 7.21 -8.56 -19.75
N GLN A 114 7.30 -8.13 -21.02
CA GLN A 114 7.72 -6.78 -21.38
C GLN A 114 6.80 -5.72 -20.75
N THR A 115 5.48 -5.97 -20.77
CA THR A 115 4.48 -5.13 -20.11
C THR A 115 4.77 -5.03 -18.61
N TRP A 116 4.88 -6.15 -17.92
CA TRP A 116 5.07 -6.22 -16.47
C TRP A 116 6.36 -5.53 -16.01
N TYR A 117 7.44 -5.71 -16.77
CA TYR A 117 8.76 -5.18 -16.44
C TYR A 117 8.89 -3.70 -16.80
N PHE A 118 8.29 -3.22 -17.89
CA PHE A 118 8.70 -1.94 -18.48
C PHE A 118 7.56 -1.01 -18.88
N TRP A 119 6.31 -1.46 -18.98
CA TRP A 119 5.24 -0.54 -19.36
C TRP A 119 4.99 0.44 -18.22
N THR A 120 5.00 1.75 -18.51
CA THR A 120 4.74 2.81 -17.51
C THR A 120 3.34 3.41 -17.64
N GLY A 121 2.65 3.14 -18.75
CA GLY A 121 1.32 3.71 -19.01
C GLY A 121 1.29 5.25 -19.04
N GLY A 122 2.42 5.90 -19.37
CA GLY A 122 2.54 7.36 -19.40
C GLY A 122 2.62 8.02 -18.02
N ASN A 123 2.81 7.25 -16.95
CA ASN A 123 2.81 7.78 -15.59
C ASN A 123 4.00 8.70 -15.25
N GLU A 124 4.98 8.83 -16.14
CA GLU A 124 6.07 9.80 -15.98
C GLU A 124 5.58 11.25 -15.95
N GLU A 125 4.43 11.54 -16.56
CA GLU A 125 3.78 12.85 -16.43
C GLU A 125 3.23 13.07 -15.02
N PHE A 126 2.61 12.06 -14.42
CA PHE A 126 2.11 12.11 -13.06
C PHE A 126 3.23 12.43 -12.06
N PHE A 127 4.34 11.67 -12.09
CA PHE A 127 5.45 11.91 -11.17
C PHE A 127 6.08 13.29 -11.36
N ARG A 128 6.10 13.81 -12.60
CA ARG A 128 6.54 15.18 -12.84
C ARG A 128 5.59 16.22 -12.23
N LYS A 129 4.27 16.01 -12.33
CA LYS A 129 3.26 16.87 -11.69
C LYS A 129 3.39 16.83 -10.17
N GLN A 130 3.62 15.65 -9.59
CA GLN A 130 3.86 15.50 -8.15
C GLN A 130 5.13 16.21 -7.69
N ALA A 131 6.24 16.10 -8.43
CA ALA A 131 7.48 16.81 -8.11
C ALA A 131 7.26 18.33 -8.07
N LYS A 132 6.49 18.88 -9.01
CA LYS A 132 6.17 20.31 -9.02
C LYS A 132 5.23 20.73 -7.90
N SER A 133 4.10 20.03 -7.73
CA SER A 133 3.06 20.40 -6.75
C SER A 133 3.55 20.26 -5.30
N THR A 134 4.47 19.33 -5.06
CA THR A 134 5.07 19.10 -3.76
C THR A 134 6.40 19.83 -3.55
N HIS A 135 6.79 20.74 -4.45
CA HIS A 135 8.05 21.49 -4.35
C HIS A 135 9.28 20.59 -4.16
N GLY A 136 9.32 19.47 -4.87
CA GLY A 136 10.41 18.49 -4.84
C GLY A 136 10.32 17.45 -3.71
N HIS A 137 9.29 17.47 -2.86
CA HIS A 137 9.17 16.44 -1.82
C HIS A 137 8.97 15.02 -2.39
N ILE A 138 8.22 14.90 -3.50
CA ILE A 138 8.07 13.67 -4.28
C ILE A 138 8.76 13.88 -5.63
N ASP A 139 10.06 13.63 -5.72
CA ASP A 139 10.81 13.75 -6.97
C ASP A 139 11.64 12.50 -7.26
N PHE A 140 11.17 11.67 -8.17
CA PHE A 140 11.83 10.41 -8.51
C PHE A 140 13.16 10.61 -9.22
N LEU A 141 13.35 11.72 -9.94
CA LEU A 141 14.64 12.02 -10.56
C LEU A 141 15.73 12.22 -9.49
N SER A 142 15.40 12.87 -8.37
CA SER A 142 16.33 13.06 -7.26
C SER A 142 16.83 11.74 -6.66
N LEU A 143 15.99 10.70 -6.66
CA LEU A 143 16.35 9.38 -6.11
C LEU A 143 17.32 8.61 -7.01
N LEU A 144 17.38 8.96 -8.30
CA LEU A 144 18.14 8.28 -9.34
C LEU A 144 19.49 8.93 -9.63
N ASP A 145 19.66 10.20 -9.25
CA ASP A 145 20.91 10.92 -9.38
C ASP A 145 21.95 10.38 -8.38
N ALA A 146 22.74 9.40 -8.83
CA ALA A 146 23.68 8.61 -8.04
C ALA A 146 25.03 9.32 -7.83
N ARG A 147 24.99 10.64 -7.59
CA ARG A 147 26.19 11.48 -7.42
C ARG A 147 27.11 10.98 -6.29
N PRO A 148 28.43 11.22 -6.40
CA PRO A 148 29.38 10.92 -5.35
C PRO A 148 29.05 11.60 -4.02
N GLU A 149 29.32 10.93 -2.89
CA GLU A 149 29.05 11.50 -1.54
C GLU A 149 29.89 12.76 -1.25
N ASP A 150 31.00 12.94 -1.98
CA ASP A 150 31.85 14.13 -1.92
C ASP A 150 31.41 15.25 -2.88
N ASP A 151 30.34 15.07 -3.65
CA ASP A 151 29.69 16.08 -4.51
C ASP A 151 28.18 16.21 -4.20
N PRO A 152 27.78 16.48 -2.94
CA PRO A 152 26.38 16.55 -2.57
C PRO A 152 25.72 17.82 -3.11
N LEU A 153 24.46 17.69 -3.56
CA LEU A 153 23.59 18.84 -3.78
C LEU A 153 22.60 19.02 -2.62
N PRO A 154 22.29 20.27 -2.23
CA PRO A 154 21.29 20.52 -1.21
C PRO A 154 19.95 19.90 -1.59
N ASN A 155 19.25 19.33 -0.60
CA ASN A 155 17.93 18.72 -0.77
C ASN A 155 17.89 17.56 -1.80
N ASN A 156 19.02 16.88 -2.02
CA ASN A 156 19.11 15.66 -2.82
C ASN A 156 19.47 14.46 -1.92
N PRO A 157 18.57 13.48 -1.75
CA PRO A 157 18.78 12.32 -0.88
C PRO A 157 19.66 11.23 -1.53
N HIS A 158 20.12 11.44 -2.77
CA HIS A 158 20.93 10.61 -3.66
C HIS A 158 21.33 9.21 -3.17
N PHE A 159 20.93 8.19 -3.95
CA PHE A 159 21.22 6.79 -3.66
C PHE A 159 22.17 6.21 -4.72
N GLN A 160 23.41 5.97 -4.30
CA GLN A 160 24.41 5.34 -5.17
C GLN A 160 24.04 3.89 -5.47
N GLN A 161 24.35 3.44 -6.69
CA GLN A 161 24.06 2.08 -7.14
C GLN A 161 24.55 1.01 -6.16
N ASN A 162 25.73 1.18 -5.55
CA ASN A 162 26.32 0.21 -4.62
C ASN A 162 25.76 0.25 -3.18
N LYS A 163 24.74 1.06 -2.91
CA LYS A 163 24.08 1.18 -1.60
C LYS A 163 22.55 1.17 -1.70
N ARG A 164 22.01 1.09 -2.92
CA ARG A 164 20.60 1.35 -3.22
C ARG A 164 19.70 0.28 -2.61
N PHE A 165 20.10 -0.99 -2.70
CA PHE A 165 19.37 -2.05 -2.03
C PHE A 165 19.43 -1.89 -0.51
N GLN A 166 20.61 -1.67 0.06
CA GLN A 166 20.78 -1.53 1.50
C GLN A 166 19.93 -0.36 2.07
N GLN A 167 19.93 0.77 1.39
CA GLN A 167 19.29 2.00 1.87
C GLN A 167 17.77 1.96 1.63
N ILE A 168 17.32 1.60 0.44
CA ILE A 168 15.92 1.79 0.02
C ILE A 168 15.25 0.53 -0.55
N GLY A 169 15.97 -0.59 -0.62
CA GLY A 169 15.43 -1.89 -1.04
C GLY A 169 15.10 -1.99 -2.52
N MET A 170 15.46 -1.00 -3.33
CA MET A 170 15.32 -1.09 -4.79
C MET A 170 16.35 -2.05 -5.38
N ILE A 171 15.96 -2.72 -6.45
CA ILE A 171 16.81 -3.68 -7.15
C ILE A 171 17.44 -2.99 -8.34
N ASN A 172 18.78 -3.00 -8.38
CA ASN A 172 19.53 -2.49 -9.52
C ASN A 172 19.23 -3.32 -10.77
N ASP A 173 19.11 -2.65 -11.90
CA ASP A 173 18.97 -3.30 -13.20
C ASP A 173 20.29 -4.01 -13.56
N PRO A 174 20.29 -5.36 -13.74
CA PRO A 174 21.51 -6.11 -14.08
C PRO A 174 22.16 -5.69 -15.40
N GLY A 175 21.42 -5.02 -16.28
CA GLY A 175 21.90 -4.44 -17.53
C GLY A 175 22.61 -3.09 -17.40
N CYS A 176 22.78 -2.58 -16.17
CA CYS A 176 23.33 -1.25 -15.91
C CYS A 176 24.66 -1.28 -15.14
N LYS A 177 25.42 -0.18 -15.26
CA LYS A 177 26.66 0.08 -14.53
C LYS A 177 26.59 1.45 -13.88
N ALA A 178 27.14 1.57 -12.68
CA ALA A 178 27.20 2.83 -11.94
C ALA A 178 27.77 3.97 -12.81
N ALA A 179 27.18 5.16 -12.65
CA ALA A 179 27.73 6.39 -13.22
C ALA A 179 29.15 6.62 -12.68
N THR A 180 30.09 6.97 -13.58
CA THR A 180 31.47 7.33 -13.21
C THR A 180 31.76 8.82 -13.42
N GLU A 181 30.83 9.51 -14.07
CA GLU A 181 30.86 10.93 -14.43
C GLU A 181 29.41 11.39 -14.63
N PRO A 182 29.11 12.69 -14.47
CA PRO A 182 27.80 13.21 -14.81
C PRO A 182 27.56 13.13 -16.33
N ASP A 183 26.30 13.04 -16.72
CA ASP A 183 25.86 13.17 -18.10
C ASP A 183 25.97 14.62 -18.62
N GLU A 184 25.54 14.87 -19.85
CA GLU A 184 25.59 16.20 -20.47
C GLU A 184 24.73 17.27 -19.75
N TYR A 185 23.85 16.83 -18.85
CA TYR A 185 22.99 17.67 -18.02
C TYR A 185 23.45 17.77 -16.56
N GLY A 186 24.60 17.19 -16.20
CA GLY A 186 25.11 17.24 -14.83
C GLY A 186 24.48 16.21 -13.87
N LEU A 187 23.73 15.23 -14.39
CA LEU A 187 23.09 14.18 -13.61
C LEU A 187 23.96 12.91 -13.59
N TRP A 188 24.02 12.23 -12.45
CA TRP A 188 24.76 10.98 -12.31
C TRP A 188 23.84 9.77 -12.51
N LEU A 189 23.40 9.56 -13.74
CA LEU A 189 22.54 8.42 -14.10
C LEU A 189 23.36 7.18 -14.49
N ASP A 190 22.94 6.00 -14.03
CA ASP A 190 23.57 4.73 -14.38
C ASP A 190 23.62 4.52 -15.92
N LYS A 191 24.72 3.94 -16.41
CA LYS A 191 24.92 3.62 -17.83
C LYS A 191 24.36 2.24 -18.14
N CYS A 192 23.29 2.17 -18.94
CA CYS A 192 22.49 0.97 -19.16
C CYS A 192 22.52 0.48 -20.60
N GLN A 193 22.32 -0.82 -20.79
CA GLN A 193 22.09 -1.42 -22.12
C GLN A 193 20.74 -0.98 -22.72
N ASP A 194 19.70 -0.91 -21.91
CA ASP A 194 18.44 -0.26 -22.27
C ASP A 194 18.60 1.26 -22.11
N PRO A 195 18.48 2.07 -23.18
CA PRO A 195 18.65 3.52 -23.12
C PRO A 195 17.60 4.23 -22.26
N ASN A 196 16.43 3.61 -22.05
CA ASN A 196 15.35 4.13 -21.23
C ASN A 196 15.42 3.65 -19.78
N SER A 197 16.30 2.70 -19.44
CA SER A 197 16.48 2.29 -18.04
C SER A 197 17.13 3.42 -17.23
N VAL A 198 16.79 3.45 -15.95
CA VAL A 198 17.32 4.41 -14.97
C VAL A 198 18.21 3.75 -13.92
N GLY A 199 18.62 2.51 -14.16
CA GLY A 199 19.51 1.78 -13.25
C GLY A 199 18.79 0.95 -12.19
N ILE A 200 17.45 1.00 -12.12
CA ILE A 200 16.62 0.14 -11.26
C ILE A 200 15.59 -0.62 -12.08
N MET A 201 15.27 -1.83 -11.63
CA MET A 201 14.22 -2.63 -12.26
C MET A 201 12.86 -1.92 -12.16
N GLY A 202 12.19 -1.78 -13.30
CA GLY A 202 10.88 -1.15 -13.43
C GLY A 202 10.86 0.37 -13.49
N GLY A 203 11.98 1.06 -13.25
CA GLY A 203 12.11 2.50 -13.44
C GLY A 203 12.55 2.84 -14.86
N ARG A 204 11.94 3.86 -15.47
CA ARG A 204 12.26 4.28 -16.85
C ARG A 204 12.31 5.79 -16.98
N LYS A 205 13.17 6.29 -17.89
CA LYS A 205 13.28 7.70 -18.24
C LYS A 205 12.79 7.95 -19.66
N PHE A 206 12.16 9.10 -19.83
CA PHE A 206 11.67 9.60 -21.11
C PHE A 206 12.10 11.06 -21.27
N PRO A 207 12.43 11.51 -22.49
CA PRO A 207 12.71 12.93 -22.74
C PRO A 207 11.55 13.81 -22.26
N ASN A 208 11.85 14.89 -21.55
CA ASN A 208 10.83 15.84 -21.13
C ASN A 208 10.54 16.83 -22.27
N PRO A 209 9.33 16.85 -22.86
CA PRO A 209 9.01 17.77 -23.95
C PRO A 209 9.05 19.26 -23.55
N ASN A 210 9.02 19.57 -22.25
CA ASN A 210 9.10 20.93 -21.73
C ASN A 210 10.54 21.34 -21.34
N PHE A 211 11.53 20.49 -21.59
CA PHE A 211 12.92 20.78 -21.24
C PHE A 211 13.47 21.95 -22.07
N ASP A 212 14.11 22.89 -21.40
CA ASP A 212 14.79 24.03 -22.00
C ASP A 212 16.23 24.09 -21.48
N GLN A 213 17.17 23.66 -22.32
CA GLN A 213 18.59 23.59 -21.96
C GLN A 213 19.15 24.95 -21.49
N ALA A 214 18.63 26.07 -21.99
CA ALA A 214 19.10 27.40 -21.59
C ALA A 214 18.66 27.79 -20.16
N LYS A 215 17.68 27.09 -19.60
CA LYS A 215 17.16 27.29 -18.23
C LYS A 215 17.57 26.18 -17.27
N TRP A 216 18.33 25.20 -17.75
CA TRP A 216 18.70 24.04 -16.96
C TRP A 216 19.99 24.29 -16.19
N ASP A 217 19.89 24.12 -14.87
CA ASP A 217 21.01 23.93 -13.98
C ASP A 217 20.61 22.92 -12.90
N VAL A 218 21.40 21.86 -12.75
CA VAL A 218 21.09 20.76 -11.82
C VAL A 218 21.08 21.22 -10.35
N THR A 219 21.92 22.21 -10.01
CA THR A 219 21.97 22.80 -8.66
C THR A 219 20.72 23.62 -8.40
N GLU A 220 20.32 24.47 -9.35
CA GLU A 220 19.10 25.27 -9.26
C GLU A 220 17.84 24.38 -9.24
N TYR A 221 17.84 23.24 -9.95
CA TYR A 221 16.72 22.30 -9.94
C TYR A 221 16.42 21.76 -8.53
N TYR A 222 17.44 21.25 -7.82
CA TYR A 222 17.25 20.70 -6.48
C TYR A 222 17.05 21.79 -5.42
N GLN A 223 17.76 22.92 -5.52
CA GLN A 223 17.55 24.04 -4.60
C GLN A 223 16.18 24.70 -4.77
N GLY A 224 15.70 24.77 -6.02
CA GLY A 224 14.44 25.41 -6.39
C GLY A 224 13.20 24.55 -6.17
N GLY A 225 13.30 23.39 -5.51
CA GLY A 225 12.15 22.52 -5.25
C GLY A 225 11.53 21.95 -6.52
N ALA A 226 12.40 21.48 -7.44
CA ALA A 226 12.01 20.84 -8.69
C ALA A 226 11.07 21.68 -9.57
N GLN A 227 11.14 23.02 -9.55
CA GLN A 227 10.31 23.88 -10.40
C GLN A 227 10.84 24.01 -11.84
N ILE A 228 12.16 23.87 -12.02
CA ILE A 228 12.81 23.82 -13.33
C ILE A 228 12.42 22.52 -14.02
N GLU A 229 12.22 22.56 -15.35
CA GLU A 229 11.92 21.35 -16.11
C GLU A 229 13.19 20.52 -16.32
N PRO A 230 13.25 19.27 -15.85
CA PRO A 230 14.41 18.40 -16.03
C PRO A 230 14.49 17.84 -17.45
N PRO A 231 15.67 17.34 -17.89
CA PRO A 231 15.81 16.71 -19.20
C PRO A 231 14.97 15.44 -19.36
N TYR A 232 14.68 14.76 -18.25
CA TYR A 232 13.95 13.50 -18.24
C TYR A 232 12.75 13.53 -17.30
N ARG A 233 11.66 12.89 -17.72
CA ARG A 233 10.57 12.45 -16.84
C ARG A 233 10.79 10.98 -16.48
N ILE A 234 10.44 10.62 -15.25
CA ILE A 234 10.66 9.27 -14.72
C ILE A 234 9.32 8.58 -14.54
N GLY A 235 9.14 7.44 -15.19
CA GLY A 235 7.98 6.57 -15.05
C GLY A 235 8.34 5.26 -14.37
N ILE A 236 7.34 4.57 -13.84
CA ILE A 236 7.50 3.26 -13.19
C ILE A 236 6.55 2.22 -13.77
N SER A 237 6.95 0.96 -13.79
CA SER A 237 6.09 -0.19 -14.08
C SER A 237 5.71 -0.95 -12.81
N CYS A 238 4.85 -1.97 -12.95
CA CYS A 238 4.60 -2.96 -11.87
C CYS A 238 5.89 -3.60 -11.34
N GLY A 239 6.93 -3.66 -12.17
CA GLY A 239 8.24 -4.23 -11.84
C GLY A 239 8.91 -3.59 -10.63
N VAL A 240 8.76 -2.28 -10.39
CA VAL A 240 9.39 -1.59 -9.23
C VAL A 240 8.98 -2.23 -7.91
N CYS A 241 7.71 -2.62 -7.80
CA CYS A 241 7.15 -3.21 -6.59
C CYS A 241 7.25 -4.74 -6.59
N HIS A 242 7.05 -5.39 -7.73
CA HIS A 242 6.86 -6.85 -7.78
C HIS A 242 8.11 -7.66 -8.09
N ILE A 243 9.11 -7.07 -8.75
CA ILE A 243 10.39 -7.74 -9.00
C ILE A 243 11.14 -7.83 -7.69
N ALA A 244 11.57 -9.04 -7.33
CA ALA A 244 12.32 -9.31 -6.12
C ALA A 244 13.51 -10.24 -6.40
N PHE A 245 14.38 -10.44 -5.43
CA PHE A 245 15.42 -11.47 -5.54
C PHE A 245 14.83 -12.87 -5.52
N ASN A 246 15.28 -13.70 -6.47
CA ASN A 246 14.87 -15.09 -6.63
C ASN A 246 15.40 -15.95 -5.46
N PRO A 247 14.54 -16.52 -4.61
CA PRO A 247 14.97 -17.34 -3.47
C PRO A 247 15.63 -18.66 -3.87
N LEU A 248 15.44 -19.14 -5.11
CA LEU A 248 16.12 -20.31 -5.64
C LEU A 248 17.52 -19.98 -6.21
N LYS A 249 17.78 -18.70 -6.47
CA LYS A 249 19.05 -18.18 -6.99
C LYS A 249 19.39 -16.83 -6.33
N PRO A 250 19.53 -16.76 -5.00
CA PRO A 250 19.78 -15.49 -4.33
C PRO A 250 21.10 -14.88 -4.82
N PRO A 251 21.19 -13.54 -4.94
CA PRO A 251 22.41 -12.88 -5.39
C PRO A 251 23.54 -13.08 -4.37
N ALA A 252 24.78 -13.20 -4.86
CA ALA A 252 25.96 -13.17 -3.99
C ALA A 252 26.22 -11.77 -3.43
N ASP A 253 25.90 -10.74 -4.22
CA ASP A 253 25.94 -9.32 -3.87
C ASP A 253 24.59 -8.69 -4.29
N PRO A 254 23.69 -8.36 -3.35
CA PRO A 254 22.41 -7.73 -3.64
C PRO A 254 22.53 -6.40 -4.39
N GLU A 255 23.66 -5.70 -4.30
CA GLU A 255 23.88 -4.44 -5.01
C GLU A 255 24.33 -4.67 -6.46
N LYS A 256 24.71 -5.91 -6.82
CA LYS A 256 25.13 -6.32 -8.17
C LYS A 256 24.45 -7.62 -8.60
N PRO A 257 23.11 -7.64 -8.68
CA PRO A 257 22.41 -8.84 -9.08
C PRO A 257 22.66 -9.16 -10.56
N LEU A 258 22.61 -10.46 -10.87
CA LEU A 258 22.47 -10.95 -12.24
C LEU A 258 20.99 -11.13 -12.57
N TRP A 259 20.66 -11.23 -13.86
CA TRP A 259 19.30 -11.48 -14.32
C TRP A 259 18.68 -12.75 -13.69
N GLU A 260 19.44 -13.84 -13.60
CA GLU A 260 18.99 -15.05 -12.93
C GLU A 260 18.70 -14.90 -11.41
N ASN A 261 19.19 -13.83 -10.79
CA ASN A 261 18.97 -13.54 -9.37
C ASN A 261 17.65 -12.82 -9.09
N ILE A 262 16.90 -12.42 -10.11
CA ILE A 262 15.62 -11.72 -9.93
C ILE A 262 14.45 -12.56 -10.43
N VAL A 263 13.26 -12.26 -9.90
CA VAL A 263 12.01 -12.88 -10.34
C VAL A 263 10.87 -11.85 -10.35
N ALA A 264 9.97 -12.00 -11.32
CA ALA A 264 9.02 -10.98 -11.73
C ALA A 264 7.97 -10.59 -10.68
N ALA A 265 7.49 -11.54 -9.88
CA ALA A 265 6.22 -11.38 -9.18
C ALA A 265 6.21 -11.93 -7.74
N LEU A 266 7.37 -12.01 -7.10
CA LEU A 266 7.46 -12.44 -5.70
C LEU A 266 7.02 -11.32 -4.72
N GLY A 267 7.00 -10.06 -5.18
CA GLY A 267 6.78 -8.89 -4.34
C GLY A 267 8.08 -8.50 -3.63
N ASN A 268 8.57 -7.28 -3.85
CA ASN A 268 9.83 -6.84 -3.27
C ASN A 268 9.67 -6.62 -1.77
N GLN A 269 10.03 -7.63 -0.96
CA GLN A 269 9.93 -7.55 0.52
C GLN A 269 10.85 -6.49 1.14
N TYR A 270 11.79 -5.96 0.37
CA TYR A 270 12.84 -5.07 0.84
C TYR A 270 12.54 -3.61 0.54
N LEU A 271 11.65 -3.32 -0.43
CA LEU A 271 11.32 -1.97 -0.88
C LEU A 271 10.88 -1.09 0.30
N LYS A 272 11.53 0.05 0.46
CA LYS A 272 11.11 1.08 1.42
C LYS A 272 10.41 2.21 0.68
N GLU A 273 9.14 2.01 0.39
CA GLU A 273 8.32 2.97 -0.33
C GLU A 273 8.29 4.35 0.37
N SER A 274 8.45 4.38 1.69
CA SER A 274 8.57 5.61 2.49
C SER A 274 9.60 6.59 1.95
N VAL A 275 10.69 6.09 1.36
CA VAL A 275 11.76 6.92 0.81
C VAL A 275 11.34 7.56 -0.52
N LEU A 276 10.52 6.87 -1.33
CA LEU A 276 9.98 7.41 -2.58
C LEU A 276 9.16 8.68 -2.38
N PHE A 277 8.47 8.77 -1.24
CA PHE A 277 7.51 9.84 -0.95
C PHE A 277 7.97 10.80 0.16
N GLY A 278 9.00 10.44 0.92
CA GLY A 278 9.37 11.13 2.14
C GLY A 278 10.84 11.51 2.28
N ALA A 279 11.71 11.15 1.32
CA ALA A 279 13.15 11.47 1.42
C ALA A 279 13.44 12.97 1.52
N ASN A 280 12.62 13.79 0.87
CA ASN A 280 12.79 15.24 0.80
C ASN A 280 11.90 15.99 1.81
N LEU A 281 11.20 15.29 2.71
CA LEU A 281 10.44 15.93 3.79
C LEU A 281 11.36 16.24 4.99
N PRO A 282 11.14 17.36 5.72
CA PRO A 282 11.82 17.63 6.98
C PRO A 282 11.67 16.48 7.99
N GLU A 283 12.68 16.23 8.83
CA GLU A 283 12.63 15.17 9.85
C GLU A 283 11.53 15.41 10.90
N GLU A 284 11.21 16.68 11.15
CA GLU A 284 10.20 17.12 12.10
C GLU A 284 8.79 17.18 11.49
N ASP A 285 8.60 16.87 10.21
CA ASP A 285 7.27 16.80 9.60
C ASP A 285 6.58 15.49 9.98
N PHE A 286 5.39 15.56 10.60
CA PHE A 286 4.63 14.37 10.98
C PHE A 286 4.33 13.45 9.78
N LYS A 287 4.18 13.99 8.57
CA LYS A 287 3.99 13.17 7.35
C LYS A 287 5.18 12.24 7.11
N ARG A 288 6.41 12.69 7.43
CA ARG A 288 7.60 11.86 7.32
C ARG A 288 7.55 10.72 8.35
N GLN A 289 7.07 10.97 9.57
CA GLN A 289 6.87 9.91 10.58
C GLN A 289 5.86 8.86 10.10
N VAL A 290 4.72 9.29 9.51
CA VAL A 290 3.74 8.37 8.91
C VAL A 290 4.42 7.46 7.89
N LEU A 291 5.11 8.05 6.91
CA LEU A 291 5.79 7.31 5.84
C LEU A 291 6.87 6.37 6.39
N TYR A 292 7.78 6.86 7.23
CA TYR A 292 8.92 6.07 7.72
C TYR A 292 8.54 5.02 8.77
N SER A 293 7.32 5.08 9.31
CA SER A 293 6.76 4.03 10.17
C SER A 293 6.19 2.84 9.38
N GLN A 294 5.99 2.97 8.06
CA GLN A 294 5.49 1.90 7.21
C GLN A 294 6.57 0.81 7.04
N GLN A 295 6.17 -0.45 7.19
CA GLN A 295 7.09 -1.59 7.11
C GLN A 295 7.68 -1.74 5.70
N ALA A 296 8.92 -2.22 5.60
CA ALA A 296 9.50 -2.56 4.30
C ALA A 296 8.69 -3.66 3.60
N GLY A 297 8.67 -3.62 2.27
CA GLY A 297 7.90 -4.52 1.43
C GLY A 297 6.39 -4.26 1.47
N THR A 298 5.98 -3.11 1.97
CA THR A 298 4.59 -2.65 1.92
C THR A 298 4.43 -1.46 0.98
N SER A 299 3.22 -1.27 0.47
CA SER A 299 2.82 -0.09 -0.29
C SER A 299 1.45 0.43 0.16
N ASP A 300 1.33 1.74 0.29
CA ASP A 300 0.08 2.45 0.54
C ASP A 300 -0.33 3.24 -0.70
N THR A 301 -1.16 2.61 -1.54
CA THR A 301 -1.71 3.25 -2.73
C THR A 301 -2.88 4.18 -2.43
N SER A 302 -3.50 4.12 -1.24
CA SER A 302 -4.56 5.07 -0.89
C SER A 302 -3.98 6.44 -0.56
N ARG A 303 -2.69 6.58 -0.23
CA ARG A 303 -2.09 7.90 0.07
C ARG A 303 -2.37 9.00 -0.96
N ILE A 304 -2.50 8.65 -2.24
CA ILE A 304 -2.81 9.62 -3.30
C ILE A 304 -4.31 9.90 -3.32
N ALA A 305 -5.13 8.87 -3.55
CA ALA A 305 -6.59 8.93 -3.45
C ALA A 305 -7.03 8.54 -2.02
N THR A 306 -6.80 9.45 -1.08
CA THR A 306 -6.88 9.14 0.35
C THR A 306 -8.31 8.87 0.81
N ASP A 307 -8.45 7.77 1.56
CA ASP A 307 -9.60 7.45 2.40
C ASP A 307 -9.35 7.80 3.87
N HIS A 308 -8.25 8.52 4.16
CA HIS A 308 -7.80 8.91 5.49
C HIS A 308 -7.56 7.74 6.43
N ILE A 309 -7.10 6.60 5.89
CA ILE A 309 -6.66 5.45 6.66
C ILE A 309 -5.22 5.12 6.24
N ASN A 310 -4.28 5.23 7.17
CA ASN A 310 -2.89 4.77 6.98
C ASN A 310 -2.88 3.24 6.99
N ASN A 311 -2.79 2.62 5.83
CA ASN A 311 -2.92 1.16 5.68
C ASN A 311 -1.88 0.55 4.72
N PRO A 312 -0.57 0.70 5.00
CA PRO A 312 0.48 0.08 4.19
C PRO A 312 0.27 -1.43 4.04
N ASN A 313 0.28 -1.92 2.80
CA ASN A 313 -0.01 -3.31 2.48
C ASN A 313 1.19 -4.04 1.90
N ALA A 314 1.51 -5.21 2.43
CA ALA A 314 2.49 -6.14 1.89
C ALA A 314 2.26 -6.36 0.39
N ILE A 315 3.31 -6.14 -0.41
CA ILE A 315 3.29 -6.36 -1.85
C ILE A 315 3.17 -7.88 -2.08
N ASN A 316 2.03 -8.31 -2.63
CA ASN A 316 1.71 -9.73 -2.74
C ASN A 316 2.61 -10.45 -3.74
N SER A 317 3.01 -11.66 -3.38
CA SER A 317 3.49 -12.65 -4.34
C SER A 317 2.34 -13.15 -5.24
N ILE A 318 2.64 -13.36 -6.52
CA ILE A 318 1.71 -13.90 -7.52
C ILE A 318 2.27 -15.26 -7.97
N PHE A 319 1.54 -16.32 -7.66
CA PHE A 319 1.90 -17.70 -7.99
C PHE A 319 0.67 -18.44 -8.48
N ASN A 320 0.86 -19.39 -9.41
CA ASN A 320 -0.20 -20.30 -9.86
C ASN A 320 -1.52 -19.57 -10.18
N LEU A 321 -1.43 -18.43 -10.87
CA LEU A 321 -2.60 -17.59 -11.15
C LEU A 321 -3.69 -18.37 -11.91
N ALA A 322 -3.29 -19.29 -12.80
CA ALA A 322 -4.19 -20.17 -13.53
C ALA A 322 -5.03 -21.11 -12.65
N ASP A 323 -4.57 -21.40 -11.43
CA ASP A 323 -5.26 -22.27 -10.45
C ASP A 323 -5.91 -21.47 -9.31
N ARG A 324 -5.90 -20.13 -9.40
CA ARG A 324 -6.52 -19.26 -8.42
C ARG A 324 -8.05 -19.47 -8.41
N PRO A 325 -8.68 -19.65 -7.23
CA PRO A 325 -10.13 -19.78 -7.14
C PRO A 325 -10.87 -18.60 -7.77
N ARG A 326 -12.04 -18.90 -8.35
CA ARG A 326 -12.96 -17.92 -8.93
C ARG A 326 -14.33 -18.05 -8.26
N TYR A 327 -14.99 -16.92 -8.06
CA TYR A 327 -16.29 -16.80 -7.38
C TYR A 327 -17.28 -16.05 -8.28
N GLU A 328 -18.55 -16.46 -8.22
CA GLU A 328 -19.61 -15.74 -8.92
C GLU A 328 -19.84 -14.37 -8.26
N GLU A 329 -19.69 -13.32 -9.05
CA GLU A 329 -19.83 -11.93 -8.63
C GLU A 329 -20.80 -11.23 -9.58
N VAL A 330 -21.73 -10.44 -9.02
CA VAL A 330 -22.59 -9.56 -9.81
C VAL A 330 -21.80 -8.30 -10.11
N MET A 331 -21.59 -7.99 -11.38
CA MET A 331 -20.87 -6.81 -11.84
C MET A 331 -21.75 -5.56 -11.81
N ASN A 332 -21.16 -4.40 -12.08
CA ASN A 332 -21.86 -3.11 -12.05
C ASN A 332 -22.95 -2.99 -13.12
N ASP A 333 -22.81 -3.68 -14.25
CA ASP A 333 -23.82 -3.77 -15.32
C ASP A 333 -24.91 -4.83 -15.05
N GLY A 334 -24.80 -5.57 -13.93
CA GLY A 334 -25.71 -6.64 -13.55
C GLY A 334 -25.39 -8.01 -14.15
N SER A 335 -24.33 -8.13 -14.94
CA SER A 335 -23.81 -9.44 -15.38
C SER A 335 -23.30 -10.25 -14.20
N ILE A 336 -23.27 -11.57 -14.34
CA ILE A 336 -22.69 -12.49 -13.35
C ILE A 336 -21.46 -13.11 -13.98
N GLU A 337 -20.31 -12.92 -13.35
CA GLU A 337 -19.05 -13.48 -13.83
C GLU A 337 -18.33 -14.24 -12.72
N ALA A 338 -17.64 -15.33 -13.09
CA ALA A 338 -16.76 -16.06 -12.19
C ALA A 338 -15.36 -15.45 -12.23
N VAL A 339 -14.98 -14.71 -11.18
CA VAL A 339 -13.71 -13.96 -11.11
C VAL A 339 -12.97 -14.23 -9.80
N PRO A 340 -11.63 -14.08 -9.76
CA PRO A 340 -10.91 -14.16 -8.49
C PRO A 340 -11.15 -12.92 -7.64
N HIS A 341 -10.95 -13.04 -6.32
CA HIS A 341 -11.04 -11.91 -5.41
C HIS A 341 -9.70 -11.18 -5.35
N VAL A 342 -9.49 -10.16 -6.19
CA VAL A 342 -8.23 -9.39 -6.22
C VAL A 342 -8.20 -8.32 -5.10
N LEU A 343 -7.01 -7.91 -4.67
CA LEU A 343 -6.72 -7.11 -3.44
C LEU A 343 -6.87 -7.86 -2.12
N LYS A 344 -6.51 -7.22 -1.00
CA LYS A 344 -6.44 -7.82 0.34
C LYS A 344 -7.81 -8.12 0.95
N ASP A 345 -8.82 -7.35 0.56
CA ASP A 345 -10.24 -7.44 0.92
C ASP A 345 -11.09 -8.17 -0.13
N GLY A 346 -10.52 -8.43 -1.31
CA GLY A 346 -11.26 -8.95 -2.45
C GLY A 346 -12.10 -7.88 -3.15
N ALA A 347 -11.72 -6.60 -3.07
CA ALA A 347 -12.49 -5.52 -3.67
C ALA A 347 -12.43 -5.49 -5.21
N ASP A 348 -11.27 -5.78 -5.81
CA ASP A 348 -11.04 -5.75 -7.27
C ASP A 348 -11.58 -7.03 -7.94
N SER A 349 -12.80 -7.43 -7.58
CA SER A 349 -13.46 -8.64 -8.11
C SER A 349 -14.19 -8.33 -9.40
N ALA A 350 -13.44 -7.86 -10.40
CA ALA A 350 -13.95 -7.47 -11.72
C ALA A 350 -13.11 -8.07 -12.86
N GLY A 351 -12.44 -9.20 -12.59
CA GLY A 351 -11.51 -9.86 -13.50
C GLY A 351 -10.05 -9.38 -13.33
N ILE A 352 -9.10 -10.24 -13.72
CA ILE A 352 -7.66 -9.97 -13.55
C ILE A 352 -7.21 -8.80 -14.42
N ALA A 353 -7.67 -8.73 -15.66
CA ALA A 353 -7.30 -7.66 -16.58
C ALA A 353 -7.70 -6.27 -16.05
N LEU A 354 -8.96 -6.08 -15.65
CA LEU A 354 -9.44 -4.80 -15.13
C LEU A 354 -8.80 -4.46 -13.76
N ALA A 355 -8.60 -5.45 -12.90
CA ALA A 355 -7.87 -5.26 -11.66
C ALA A 355 -6.41 -4.80 -11.90
N SER A 356 -5.76 -5.33 -12.94
CA SER A 356 -4.40 -4.95 -13.34
C SER A 356 -4.35 -3.55 -13.94
N GLU A 357 -5.33 -3.17 -14.77
CA GLU A 357 -5.46 -1.82 -15.31
C GLU A 357 -5.56 -0.77 -14.19
N ARG A 358 -6.33 -1.04 -13.13
CA ARG A 358 -6.43 -0.14 -11.96
C ARG A 358 -5.07 0.11 -11.30
N VAL A 359 -4.17 -0.87 -11.29
CA VAL A 359 -2.83 -0.71 -10.71
C VAL A 359 -2.05 0.37 -11.48
N TYR A 360 -2.15 0.40 -12.80
CA TYR A 360 -1.54 1.45 -13.63
C TYR A 360 -2.07 2.85 -13.29
N ILE A 361 -3.38 2.97 -13.02
CA ILE A 361 -3.96 4.24 -12.56
C ILE A 361 -3.38 4.65 -11.20
N ASN A 362 -3.25 3.73 -10.24
CA ASN A 362 -2.67 4.04 -8.91
C ASN A 362 -1.24 4.55 -8.99
N ILE A 363 -0.46 4.09 -9.98
CA ILE A 363 0.91 4.55 -10.20
C ILE A 363 0.99 5.76 -11.15
N GLY A 364 -0.14 6.29 -11.63
CA GLY A 364 -0.21 7.59 -12.29
C GLY A 364 -0.66 7.59 -13.75
N SER A 365 -1.01 6.45 -14.34
CA SER A 365 -1.60 6.43 -15.68
C SER A 365 -2.94 7.19 -15.69
N CYS A 366 -3.25 7.92 -16.76
CA CYS A 366 -4.49 8.72 -16.86
C CYS A 366 -4.64 9.74 -15.70
N SER A 367 -3.52 10.24 -15.15
CA SER A 367 -3.51 11.19 -14.02
C SER A 367 -4.32 12.46 -14.26
N ASP A 368 -4.38 12.91 -15.51
CA ASP A 368 -5.04 14.16 -15.90
C ASP A 368 -6.54 14.12 -15.67
N TYR A 369 -7.13 12.93 -15.76
CA TYR A 369 -8.50 12.68 -15.38
C TYR A 369 -8.58 12.25 -13.91
N TRP A 370 -7.80 11.26 -13.49
CA TRP A 370 -7.85 10.68 -12.15
C TRP A 370 -7.74 11.73 -11.03
N LEU A 371 -6.79 12.66 -11.14
CA LEU A 371 -6.55 13.70 -10.12
C LEU A 371 -7.62 14.80 -10.09
N THR A 372 -8.55 14.83 -11.05
CA THR A 372 -9.70 15.76 -11.03
C THR A 372 -10.86 15.26 -10.14
N LEU A 373 -10.79 14.00 -9.74
CA LEU A 373 -11.86 13.31 -9.01
C LEU A 373 -11.70 13.38 -7.49
N HIS A 374 -10.57 13.85 -6.99
CA HIS A 374 -10.27 13.94 -5.57
C HIS A 374 -9.17 14.97 -5.31
N ASP A 375 -9.02 15.38 -4.04
CA ASP A 375 -7.90 16.20 -3.62
C ASP A 375 -6.73 15.29 -3.24
N ALA A 376 -5.74 15.19 -4.13
CA ALA A 376 -4.63 14.26 -3.95
C ALA A 376 -3.80 14.57 -2.71
N LEU A 377 -3.35 13.53 -1.99
CA LEU A 377 -2.57 13.60 -0.74
C LEU A 377 -3.35 14.14 0.47
N LEU A 378 -4.06 15.26 0.34
CA LEU A 378 -4.74 15.92 1.47
C LEU A 378 -6.18 15.45 1.67
N GLY A 379 -6.89 15.04 0.61
CA GLY A 379 -8.24 14.50 0.65
C GLY A 379 -9.31 15.47 1.17
N THR A 380 -9.11 16.79 1.07
CA THR A 380 -10.03 17.77 1.66
C THR A 380 -11.37 17.86 0.95
N THR A 381 -11.51 17.26 -0.22
CA THR A 381 -12.77 17.11 -0.95
C THR A 381 -13.20 15.65 -1.02
N PRO A 382 -14.52 15.34 -0.98
CA PRO A 382 -15.01 14.00 -1.27
C PRO A 382 -14.51 13.49 -2.62
N GLN A 383 -14.20 12.19 -2.68
CA GLN A 383 -13.86 11.52 -3.93
C GLN A 383 -15.08 11.45 -4.86
N LYS A 384 -14.81 11.26 -6.15
CA LYS A 384 -15.81 10.90 -7.16
C LYS A 384 -15.40 9.60 -7.83
N PRO A 385 -16.36 8.76 -8.27
CA PRO A 385 -16.06 7.54 -9.01
C PRO A 385 -15.23 7.81 -10.27
N PHE A 386 -14.22 6.97 -10.50
CA PHE A 386 -13.51 6.92 -11.77
C PHE A 386 -14.38 6.22 -12.83
N ASP A 387 -14.64 6.92 -13.93
CA ASP A 387 -15.45 6.42 -15.05
C ASP A 387 -14.56 5.76 -16.10
N ILE A 388 -14.67 4.44 -16.24
CA ILE A 388 -13.92 3.60 -17.16
C ILE A 388 -14.21 3.97 -18.61
N GLU A 389 -15.47 4.23 -18.97
CA GLU A 389 -15.84 4.57 -20.35
C GLU A 389 -15.29 5.94 -20.73
N LYS A 390 -15.33 6.89 -19.78
CA LYS A 390 -14.70 8.20 -19.96
C LYS A 390 -13.19 8.06 -20.13
N ALA A 391 -12.52 7.27 -19.28
CA ALA A 391 -11.09 7.05 -19.40
C ALA A 391 -10.73 6.38 -20.74
N ARG A 392 -11.51 5.41 -21.21
CA ARG A 392 -11.33 4.79 -22.52
C ARG A 392 -11.47 5.78 -23.67
N ALA A 393 -12.36 6.76 -23.55
CA ALA A 393 -12.58 7.78 -24.56
C ALA A 393 -11.54 8.92 -24.54
N GLU A 394 -11.08 9.33 -23.36
CA GLU A 394 -10.32 10.58 -23.18
C GLU A 394 -8.85 10.39 -22.77
N CYS A 395 -8.49 9.26 -22.15
CA CYS A 395 -7.12 9.02 -21.70
C CYS A 395 -6.30 8.26 -22.75
N GLU A 396 -5.28 8.93 -23.29
CA GLU A 396 -4.40 8.38 -24.34
C GLU A 396 -3.82 6.99 -23.98
N TYR A 397 -3.40 6.82 -22.72
CA TYR A 397 -2.74 5.60 -22.27
C TYR A 397 -3.69 4.52 -21.75
N TRP A 398 -5.01 4.80 -21.63
CA TRP A 398 -5.98 3.80 -21.19
C TRP A 398 -6.03 2.63 -22.17
N SER A 399 -6.47 2.88 -23.42
CA SER A 399 -6.51 1.83 -24.46
C SER A 399 -5.12 1.28 -24.75
N LYS A 400 -4.09 2.14 -24.58
CA LYS A 400 -2.65 1.83 -24.48
C LYS A 400 -2.36 0.58 -23.64
N THR A 401 -2.89 0.62 -22.43
CA THR A 401 -2.60 -0.33 -21.35
C THR A 401 -3.59 -1.49 -21.38
N GLU A 402 -4.87 -1.21 -21.64
CA GLU A 402 -5.96 -2.20 -21.67
C GLU A 402 -5.64 -3.37 -22.61
N VAL A 403 -5.12 -3.08 -23.81
CA VAL A 403 -4.76 -4.11 -24.81
C VAL A 403 -3.62 -5.03 -24.38
N ARG A 404 -2.89 -4.71 -23.29
CA ARG A 404 -1.78 -5.52 -22.75
C ARG A 404 -2.19 -6.47 -21.66
N MET A 405 -3.31 -6.21 -21.00
CA MET A 405 -3.61 -6.85 -19.72
C MET A 405 -3.81 -8.36 -19.88
N ALA A 406 -4.32 -8.82 -21.03
CA ALA A 406 -4.41 -10.24 -21.34
C ALA A 406 -3.03 -10.91 -21.48
N ASP A 407 -2.09 -10.27 -22.18
CA ASP A 407 -0.72 -10.77 -22.32
C ASP A 407 0.01 -10.77 -20.97
N ALA A 408 -0.15 -9.70 -20.18
CA ALA A 408 0.40 -9.60 -18.82
C ALA A 408 -0.15 -10.69 -17.89
N GLU A 409 -1.45 -10.97 -17.94
CA GLU A 409 -2.08 -12.08 -17.24
C GLU A 409 -1.49 -13.42 -17.68
N SER A 410 -1.38 -13.66 -19.00
CA SER A 410 -0.76 -14.88 -19.54
C SER A 410 0.66 -15.09 -19.03
N PHE A 411 1.47 -14.04 -18.95
CA PHE A 411 2.80 -14.09 -18.35
C PHE A 411 2.74 -14.45 -16.86
N LEU A 412 1.86 -13.82 -16.07
CA LEU A 412 1.76 -14.08 -14.64
C LEU A 412 1.29 -15.51 -14.31
N GLU A 413 0.52 -16.15 -15.19
CA GLU A 413 0.14 -17.56 -15.07
C GLU A 413 1.32 -18.54 -15.18
N THR A 414 2.44 -18.09 -15.77
CA THR A 414 3.68 -18.89 -15.86
C THR A 414 4.41 -19.00 -14.52
N ILE A 415 4.14 -18.11 -13.57
CA ILE A 415 4.89 -18.04 -12.31
C ILE A 415 4.54 -19.21 -11.38
N LYS A 416 5.54 -20.05 -11.09
CA LYS A 416 5.40 -21.28 -10.29
C LYS A 416 5.95 -21.13 -8.86
N PRO A 417 5.51 -21.99 -7.93
CA PRO A 417 6.06 -22.07 -6.58
C PRO A 417 7.59 -22.20 -6.55
N MET A 418 8.20 -21.58 -5.56
CA MET A 418 9.64 -21.65 -5.27
C MET A 418 9.87 -22.42 -3.99
N TYR A 419 9.98 -23.74 -4.09
CA TYR A 419 10.09 -24.60 -2.92
C TYR A 419 11.45 -24.48 -2.23
N LEU A 420 11.44 -24.43 -0.89
CA LEU A 420 12.67 -24.40 -0.08
C LEU A 420 13.60 -25.57 -0.38
N LYS A 421 13.06 -26.76 -0.70
CA LYS A 421 13.86 -27.94 -1.05
C LYS A 421 14.77 -27.73 -2.28
N ASP A 422 14.39 -26.81 -3.16
CA ASP A 422 15.07 -26.49 -4.41
C ASP A 422 16.02 -25.28 -4.27
N ALA A 423 15.95 -24.57 -3.14
CA ALA A 423 16.82 -23.45 -2.84
C ALA A 423 18.23 -23.91 -2.39
N PRO A 424 19.30 -23.11 -2.64
CA PRO A 424 20.65 -23.45 -2.22
C PRO A 424 20.76 -23.67 -0.71
N GLY A 425 21.15 -24.88 -0.29
CA GLY A 425 21.21 -25.25 1.13
C GLY A 425 19.85 -25.44 1.82
N GLY A 426 18.73 -25.21 1.13
CA GLY A 426 17.38 -25.22 1.70
C GLY A 426 16.96 -26.56 2.31
N LYS A 427 17.45 -27.69 1.76
CA LYS A 427 17.25 -29.03 2.34
C LYS A 427 17.76 -29.19 3.78
N ALA A 428 18.69 -28.33 4.23
CA ALA A 428 19.16 -28.36 5.61
C ALA A 428 18.12 -27.84 6.62
N TYR A 429 17.14 -27.06 6.16
CA TYR A 429 16.06 -26.50 6.98
C TYR A 429 14.82 -27.40 7.07
N LEU A 430 14.77 -28.47 6.27
CA LEU A 430 13.67 -29.41 6.20
C LEU A 430 13.93 -30.61 7.11
N THR A 431 12.93 -30.99 7.91
CA THR A 431 12.96 -32.24 8.67
C THR A 431 13.18 -33.47 7.76
N LYS A 432 13.94 -34.44 8.27
CA LYS A 432 14.08 -35.78 7.69
C LYS A 432 13.20 -36.82 8.39
N ASP A 433 12.51 -36.40 9.45
CA ASP A 433 11.60 -37.25 10.20
C ASP A 433 10.22 -37.24 9.52
N GLU A 434 9.92 -38.32 8.81
CA GLU A 434 8.65 -38.49 8.10
C GLU A 434 7.45 -38.45 9.05
N SER A 435 7.61 -38.90 10.30
CA SER A 435 6.52 -38.88 11.29
C SER A 435 6.17 -37.46 11.73
N VAL A 436 7.18 -36.59 11.84
CA VAL A 436 6.96 -35.15 12.13
C VAL A 436 6.28 -34.48 10.96
N LEU A 437 6.69 -34.78 9.72
CA LEU A 437 6.09 -34.21 8.52
C LEU A 437 4.63 -34.66 8.34
N GLU A 438 4.36 -35.96 8.52
CA GLU A 438 3.00 -36.51 8.49
C GLU A 438 2.12 -35.88 9.58
N ARG A 439 2.66 -35.70 10.80
CA ARG A 439 1.95 -35.00 11.86
C ARG A 439 1.65 -33.54 11.47
N GLY A 440 2.61 -32.83 10.88
CA GLY A 440 2.42 -31.46 10.39
C GLY A 440 1.32 -31.35 9.35
N LYS A 441 1.28 -32.28 8.39
CA LYS A 441 0.19 -32.40 7.40
C LYS A 441 -1.17 -32.58 8.05
N ILE A 442 -1.28 -33.48 9.03
CA ILE A 442 -2.52 -33.72 9.76
C ILE A 442 -2.96 -32.46 10.50
N VAL A 443 -2.05 -31.79 11.22
CA VAL A 443 -2.36 -30.54 11.93
C VAL A 443 -2.83 -29.45 10.96
N PHE A 444 -2.18 -29.31 9.81
CA PHE A 444 -2.59 -28.37 8.76
C PHE A 444 -3.97 -28.69 8.21
N ALA A 445 -4.25 -29.96 7.92
CA ALA A 445 -5.55 -30.41 7.42
C ALA A 445 -6.69 -30.07 8.37
N GLU A 446 -6.46 -30.23 9.67
CA GLU A 446 -7.49 -30.02 10.69
C GLU A 446 -7.67 -28.56 11.12
N THR A 447 -6.64 -27.73 10.92
CA THR A 447 -6.60 -26.37 11.49
C THR A 447 -6.59 -25.28 10.42
N CYS A 448 -5.93 -25.51 9.29
CA CYS A 448 -5.56 -24.46 8.33
C CYS A 448 -6.23 -24.66 6.97
N ALA A 449 -6.38 -25.90 6.51
CA ALA A 449 -6.75 -26.23 5.13
C ALA A 449 -8.12 -25.70 4.70
N THR A 450 -9.06 -25.48 5.63
CA THR A 450 -10.37 -24.90 5.32
C THR A 450 -10.25 -23.55 4.61
N CYS A 451 -9.34 -22.69 5.05
CA CYS A 451 -9.07 -21.39 4.42
C CYS A 451 -7.87 -21.48 3.47
N HIS A 452 -6.80 -22.18 3.85
CA HIS A 452 -5.52 -22.17 3.12
C HIS A 452 -5.36 -23.32 2.10
N SER A 453 -6.45 -23.73 1.45
CA SER A 453 -6.42 -24.72 0.35
C SER A 453 -7.47 -24.36 -0.69
N SER A 454 -7.11 -24.33 -1.97
CA SER A 454 -8.12 -24.24 -3.04
C SER A 454 -8.78 -25.59 -3.30
N LYS A 455 -8.15 -26.70 -2.87
CA LYS A 455 -8.77 -28.02 -2.84
C LYS A 455 -9.75 -28.07 -1.67
N GLN A 456 -11.04 -27.95 -1.99
CA GLN A 456 -12.15 -27.92 -1.03
C GLN A 456 -13.00 -29.20 -1.17
N PRO A 457 -13.60 -29.70 -0.07
CA PRO A 457 -14.51 -30.84 -0.14
C PRO A 457 -15.74 -30.51 -1.00
N PRO A 458 -16.28 -31.48 -1.75
CA PRO A 458 -17.60 -31.36 -2.37
C PRO A 458 -18.66 -30.90 -1.37
N ALA A 459 -19.66 -30.15 -1.84
CA ALA A 459 -20.67 -29.53 -0.97
C ALA A 459 -21.40 -30.54 -0.07
N GLU A 460 -21.64 -31.75 -0.56
CA GLU A 460 -22.31 -32.83 0.17
C GLU A 460 -21.46 -33.35 1.33
N ILE A 461 -20.13 -33.38 1.16
CA ILE A 461 -19.16 -33.76 2.19
C ILE A 461 -18.96 -32.60 3.17
N ALA A 462 -18.89 -31.37 2.66
CA ALA A 462 -18.71 -30.15 3.44
C ALA A 462 -19.85 -29.90 4.45
N ALA A 463 -21.04 -30.43 4.19
CA ALA A 463 -22.21 -30.30 5.05
C ALA A 463 -22.08 -31.02 6.41
N ASP A 464 -21.21 -32.03 6.51
CA ASP A 464 -20.90 -32.74 7.75
C ASP A 464 -19.46 -32.39 8.20
N PRO A 465 -19.28 -31.68 9.33
CA PRO A 465 -17.97 -31.27 9.79
C PRO A 465 -16.95 -32.41 9.96
N GLU A 466 -17.39 -33.60 10.37
CA GLU A 466 -16.48 -34.74 10.57
C GLU A 466 -16.07 -35.35 9.22
N GLN A 467 -16.98 -35.40 8.25
CA GLN A 467 -16.65 -35.85 6.89
C GLN A 467 -15.75 -34.85 6.18
N ALA A 468 -16.02 -33.55 6.32
CA ALA A 468 -15.17 -32.48 5.81
C ALA A 468 -13.75 -32.57 6.40
N LYS A 469 -13.64 -32.75 7.71
CA LYS A 469 -12.37 -32.94 8.41
C LYS A 469 -11.59 -34.16 7.88
N GLN A 470 -12.28 -35.29 7.70
CA GLN A 470 -11.66 -36.50 7.14
C GLN A 470 -11.22 -36.30 5.70
N TRP A 471 -12.01 -35.62 4.88
CA TRP A 471 -11.66 -35.28 3.50
C TRP A 471 -10.40 -34.41 3.42
N TYR A 472 -10.29 -33.38 4.27
CA TYR A 472 -9.08 -32.55 4.32
C TYR A 472 -7.85 -33.37 4.71
N ARG A 473 -7.96 -34.28 5.68
CA ARG A 473 -6.84 -35.16 6.04
C ARG A 473 -6.38 -36.00 4.84
N GLU A 474 -7.31 -36.63 4.14
CA GLU A 474 -7.02 -37.43 2.94
C GLU A 474 -6.37 -36.59 1.84
N SER A 475 -6.91 -35.40 1.58
CA SER A 475 -6.40 -34.46 0.59
C SER A 475 -4.97 -34.00 0.89
N VAL A 476 -4.68 -33.56 2.13
CA VAL A 476 -3.35 -33.04 2.52
C VAL A 476 -2.30 -34.15 2.62
N LEU A 477 -2.69 -35.36 3.01
CA LEU A 477 -1.78 -36.51 3.04
C LEU A 477 -1.44 -37.03 1.65
N SER A 478 -2.28 -36.79 0.65
CA SER A 478 -2.05 -37.23 -0.72
C SER A 478 -0.76 -36.65 -1.32
N SER A 479 -0.10 -37.43 -2.17
CA SER A 479 1.12 -37.00 -2.88
C SER A 479 0.87 -35.88 -3.88
N ASP A 480 -0.36 -35.73 -4.37
CA ASP A 480 -0.78 -34.70 -5.30
C ASP A 480 -1.36 -33.47 -4.60
N PHE A 481 -1.31 -33.36 -3.26
CA PHE A 481 -1.93 -32.26 -2.52
C PHE A 481 -1.57 -30.86 -3.08
N LEU A 482 -0.29 -30.65 -3.41
CA LEU A 482 0.22 -29.38 -3.94
C LEU A 482 -0.05 -29.19 -5.44
N ASP A 483 -0.40 -30.24 -6.18
CA ASP A 483 -0.73 -30.14 -7.59
C ASP A 483 -2.00 -29.31 -7.78
N ARG A 484 -1.90 -28.21 -8.54
CA ARG A 484 -2.98 -27.24 -8.79
C ARG A 484 -3.68 -26.72 -7.53
N ASN A 485 -2.96 -26.68 -6.40
CA ASN A 485 -3.46 -26.09 -5.17
C ASN A 485 -2.89 -24.67 -5.04
N PHE A 486 -3.78 -23.68 -4.98
CA PHE A 486 -3.43 -22.28 -4.79
C PHE A 486 -3.09 -21.96 -3.32
N LEU A 487 -3.26 -22.93 -2.40
CA LEU A 487 -3.03 -22.80 -0.96
C LEU A 487 -3.75 -21.61 -0.32
N SER A 488 -4.92 -21.31 -0.88
CA SER A 488 -5.90 -20.36 -0.39
C SER A 488 -7.22 -20.67 -1.05
N ASP A 489 -8.31 -20.55 -0.30
CA ASP A 489 -9.65 -20.56 -0.85
C ASP A 489 -10.00 -19.21 -1.49
N ASP A 490 -9.24 -18.14 -1.24
CA ASP A 490 -9.46 -16.79 -1.76
C ASP A 490 -10.82 -16.19 -1.34
N LYS A 491 -11.50 -16.74 -0.32
CA LYS A 491 -12.80 -16.23 0.17
C LYS A 491 -12.61 -15.02 1.07
N ARG A 492 -13.64 -14.17 1.13
CA ARG A 492 -13.72 -13.01 2.05
C ARG A 492 -14.22 -13.46 3.41
N TYR A 493 -13.45 -13.15 4.45
CA TYR A 493 -13.78 -13.41 5.85
C TYR A 493 -13.89 -12.10 6.62
N PRO A 494 -14.87 -11.97 7.54
CA PRO A 494 -15.04 -10.75 8.32
C PRO A 494 -13.84 -10.50 9.24
N VAL A 495 -13.43 -9.26 9.36
CA VAL A 495 -12.33 -8.85 10.26
C VAL A 495 -12.64 -9.17 11.73
N THR A 496 -13.92 -9.21 12.12
CA THR A 496 -14.38 -9.65 13.45
C THR A 496 -14.09 -11.13 13.73
N MET A 497 -13.87 -11.95 12.70
CA MET A 497 -13.41 -13.33 12.82
C MET A 497 -11.89 -13.44 12.75
N ILE A 498 -11.26 -12.73 11.80
CA ILE A 498 -9.82 -12.83 11.55
C ILE A 498 -9.01 -12.14 12.66
N GLY A 499 -9.50 -11.00 13.17
CA GLY A 499 -8.93 -10.28 14.31
C GLY A 499 -7.60 -9.56 14.05
N THR A 500 -7.05 -9.60 12.83
CA THR A 500 -5.83 -8.85 12.49
C THR A 500 -6.12 -7.36 12.40
N ASN A 501 -5.07 -6.53 12.45
CA ASN A 501 -5.20 -5.07 12.34
C ASN A 501 -6.24 -4.66 11.28
N ALA A 502 -7.23 -3.84 11.67
CA ALA A 502 -8.41 -3.59 10.84
C ALA A 502 -8.20 -2.53 9.75
N ALA A 503 -7.09 -1.78 9.74
CA ALA A 503 -6.93 -0.60 8.88
C ALA A 503 -7.16 -0.91 7.40
N ARG A 504 -6.59 -2.01 6.87
CA ARG A 504 -6.82 -2.36 5.47
C ARG A 504 -8.25 -2.84 5.20
N ALA A 505 -8.84 -3.63 6.08
CA ALA A 505 -10.23 -4.08 5.92
C ALA A 505 -11.22 -2.91 5.93
N LEU A 506 -10.90 -1.80 6.61
CA LEU A 506 -11.75 -0.60 6.69
C LEU A 506 -11.57 0.38 5.52
N ALA A 507 -10.67 0.10 4.57
CA ALA A 507 -10.45 0.94 3.40
C ALA A 507 -11.73 1.19 2.60
N THR A 508 -11.96 2.44 2.16
CA THR A 508 -13.26 2.84 1.59
C THR A 508 -13.24 3.08 0.07
N ASN A 509 -12.06 3.12 -0.54
CA ASN A 509 -11.91 3.53 -1.94
C ASN A 509 -12.71 2.71 -2.96
N ALA A 510 -13.03 1.44 -2.67
CA ALA A 510 -13.79 0.56 -3.56
C ALA A 510 -15.31 0.56 -3.33
N LYS A 511 -15.81 1.40 -2.42
CA LYS A 511 -17.23 1.51 -2.11
C LYS A 511 -17.98 2.31 -3.17
N GLN A 512 -19.31 2.24 -3.11
CA GLN A 512 -20.17 3.13 -3.89
C GLN A 512 -19.89 4.60 -3.56
N GLY A 513 -19.78 5.45 -4.58
CA GLY A 513 -19.45 6.87 -4.49
C GLY A 513 -17.95 7.18 -4.38
N HIS A 514 -17.08 6.16 -4.28
CA HIS A 514 -15.65 6.33 -4.12
C HIS A 514 -14.88 6.04 -5.41
N ILE A 515 -13.60 6.42 -5.41
CA ILE A 515 -12.76 6.48 -6.61
C ILE A 515 -12.73 5.16 -7.40
N TRP A 516 -12.76 4.00 -6.73
CA TRP A 516 -12.68 2.68 -7.36
C TRP A 516 -14.03 1.96 -7.47
N GLU A 517 -15.16 2.66 -7.36
CA GLU A 517 -16.50 2.07 -7.46
C GLU A 517 -16.68 1.16 -8.69
N GLN A 518 -16.21 1.61 -9.86
CA GLN A 518 -16.36 0.86 -11.11
C GLN A 518 -15.42 -0.35 -11.24
N PHE A 519 -14.38 -0.44 -10.40
CA PHE A 519 -13.43 -1.56 -10.37
C PHE A 519 -13.79 -2.64 -9.36
N SER A 520 -14.82 -2.39 -8.53
CA SER A 520 -15.39 -3.40 -7.63
C SER A 520 -16.70 -3.95 -8.15
N SER A 521 -17.01 -5.20 -7.79
CA SER A 521 -18.30 -5.81 -8.11
C SER A 521 -19.42 -5.18 -7.27
N LYS A 522 -20.66 -5.37 -7.72
CA LYS A 522 -21.86 -5.08 -6.93
C LYS A 522 -21.95 -6.00 -5.71
N THR A 523 -21.64 -7.30 -5.88
CA THR A 523 -21.60 -8.27 -4.78
C THR A 523 -20.68 -7.81 -3.64
N TYR A 524 -19.49 -7.28 -3.94
CA TYR A 524 -18.60 -6.70 -2.93
C TYR A 524 -19.26 -5.50 -2.24
N LYS A 525 -19.79 -4.56 -3.00
CA LYS A 525 -20.46 -3.34 -2.47
C LYS A 525 -21.75 -3.63 -1.70
N GLU A 526 -22.27 -4.85 -1.75
CA GLU A 526 -23.45 -5.30 -1.00
C GLU A 526 -23.12 -6.18 0.21
N LEU A 527 -21.82 -6.40 0.50
CA LEU A 527 -21.41 -7.17 1.68
C LEU A 527 -22.01 -6.58 2.97
N PRO A 528 -22.57 -7.43 3.85
CA PRO A 528 -23.18 -6.98 5.09
C PRO A 528 -22.12 -6.44 6.04
N SER A 529 -22.56 -5.68 7.06
CA SER A 529 -21.70 -5.29 8.16
C SER A 529 -21.17 -6.54 8.89
N PRO A 530 -19.86 -6.64 9.14
CA PRO A 530 -19.27 -7.65 10.02
C PRO A 530 -19.66 -7.53 11.50
N GLY A 531 -20.37 -6.46 11.88
CA GLY A 531 -20.73 -6.12 13.26
C GLY A 531 -19.71 -5.23 13.95
N THR A 532 -19.66 -5.33 15.28
CA THR A 532 -18.80 -4.53 16.15
C THR A 532 -17.43 -5.19 16.32
N LEU A 533 -16.36 -4.42 16.12
CA LEU A 533 -15.01 -4.75 16.59
C LEU A 533 -14.84 -4.27 18.03
N GLU A 534 -14.33 -5.15 18.90
CA GLU A 534 -13.85 -4.80 20.23
C GLU A 534 -12.31 -4.79 20.19
N LEU A 535 -11.73 -3.60 20.28
CA LEU A 535 -10.29 -3.35 20.11
C LEU A 535 -9.65 -2.94 21.43
N GLU A 536 -8.40 -3.34 21.63
CA GLU A 536 -7.62 -2.90 22.79
C GLU A 536 -7.44 -1.38 22.76
N ASN A 537 -7.61 -0.75 23.92
CA ASN A 537 -7.49 0.70 24.06
C ASN A 537 -6.16 1.05 24.75
N PRO A 538 -5.12 1.49 24.02
CA PRO A 538 -3.81 1.79 24.60
C PRO A 538 -3.81 3.04 25.50
N PHE A 539 -4.95 3.75 25.60
CA PHE A 539 -5.10 4.93 26.44
C PHE A 539 -5.95 4.66 27.69
N ASN A 540 -6.71 3.58 27.73
CA ASN A 540 -7.54 3.18 28.86
C ASN A 540 -7.88 1.69 28.78
N GLU A 541 -7.04 0.85 29.39
CA GLU A 541 -7.17 -0.61 29.37
C GLU A 541 -8.52 -1.12 29.90
N ASP A 542 -9.15 -0.39 30.83
CA ASP A 542 -10.46 -0.75 31.40
C ASP A 542 -11.64 -0.46 30.47
N ASN A 543 -11.42 0.23 29.35
CA ASN A 543 -12.46 0.63 28.41
C ASN A 543 -12.05 0.36 26.94
N PRO A 544 -12.27 -0.88 26.44
CA PRO A 544 -12.01 -1.25 25.06
C PRO A 544 -12.70 -0.31 24.06
N ILE A 545 -12.06 -0.10 22.91
CA ILE A 545 -12.64 0.67 21.81
C ILE A 545 -13.67 -0.22 21.11
N LYS A 546 -14.91 0.26 21.02
CA LYS A 546 -15.97 -0.39 20.24
C LYS A 546 -16.15 0.34 18.94
N PHE A 547 -15.91 -0.35 17.82
CA PHE A 547 -15.99 0.22 16.48
C PHE A 547 -17.01 -0.56 15.64
N GLU A 548 -18.07 0.13 15.21
CA GLU A 548 -19.08 -0.46 14.33
C GLU A 548 -18.57 -0.49 12.89
N VAL A 549 -18.38 -1.68 12.34
CA VAL A 549 -17.90 -1.81 10.96
C VAL A 549 -19.08 -1.62 10.00
N PRO A 550 -19.07 -0.62 9.11
CA PRO A 550 -20.20 -0.37 8.23
C PRO A 550 -20.37 -1.49 7.20
N ALA A 551 -21.61 -1.71 6.76
CA ALA A 551 -21.90 -2.49 5.57
C ALA A 551 -21.41 -1.76 4.30
N GLY A 552 -21.47 -2.47 3.17
CA GLY A 552 -21.17 -1.89 1.86
C GLY A 552 -19.75 -2.12 1.38
N GLY A 553 -19.21 -3.31 1.62
CA GLY A 553 -17.89 -3.76 1.12
C GLY A 553 -16.76 -3.75 2.14
N THR A 554 -16.82 -2.90 3.17
CA THR A 554 -15.76 -2.81 4.19
C THR A 554 -15.81 -3.94 5.21
N GLY A 555 -14.66 -4.22 5.82
CA GLY A 555 -14.53 -5.08 6.99
C GLY A 555 -14.21 -6.53 6.68
N TYR A 556 -13.63 -6.81 5.52
CA TYR A 556 -13.29 -8.16 5.09
C TYR A 556 -11.81 -8.27 4.70
N TYR A 557 -11.25 -9.45 4.93
CA TYR A 557 -9.98 -9.89 4.38
C TYR A 557 -10.20 -11.15 3.56
N ARG A 558 -9.53 -11.27 2.43
CA ARG A 558 -9.43 -12.56 1.73
C ARG A 558 -8.27 -13.39 2.28
N THR A 559 -8.38 -14.71 2.17
CA THR A 559 -7.30 -15.60 2.59
C THR A 559 -6.06 -15.42 1.68
N PRO A 560 -4.86 -15.12 2.22
CA PRO A 560 -3.64 -15.09 1.43
C PRO A 560 -3.16 -16.52 1.09
N SER A 561 -2.53 -16.69 -0.07
CA SER A 561 -1.88 -17.96 -0.46
C SER A 561 -0.66 -18.24 0.41
N LEU A 562 -0.45 -19.51 0.77
CA LEU A 562 0.76 -19.96 1.47
C LEU A 562 1.85 -20.52 0.54
N ILE A 563 1.68 -20.41 -0.78
CA ILE A 563 2.71 -20.85 -1.73
C ILE A 563 4.03 -20.15 -1.42
N SER A 564 5.08 -20.94 -1.17
CA SER A 564 6.43 -20.42 -0.91
C SER A 564 6.51 -19.48 0.30
N ILE A 565 5.63 -19.65 1.30
CA ILE A 565 5.52 -18.81 2.50
C ILE A 565 6.84 -18.66 3.28
N TRP A 566 7.75 -19.62 3.15
CA TRP A 566 9.09 -19.57 3.73
C TRP A 566 9.93 -18.37 3.25
N SER A 567 9.59 -17.80 2.09
CA SER A 567 10.40 -16.78 1.42
C SER A 567 9.88 -15.35 1.56
N THR A 568 8.66 -15.15 2.06
CA THR A 568 7.94 -13.87 2.00
C THR A 568 7.59 -13.28 3.36
N ALA A 569 8.25 -13.73 4.43
CA ALA A 569 8.11 -13.10 5.74
C ALA A 569 8.70 -11.66 5.73
N PRO A 570 8.22 -10.72 6.58
CA PRO A 570 7.22 -10.90 7.64
C PRO A 570 5.79 -11.23 7.16
N PHE A 571 4.93 -11.73 8.04
CA PHE A 571 3.55 -12.10 7.70
C PHE A 571 2.53 -10.98 7.99
N LEU A 572 1.27 -11.29 7.66
CA LEU A 572 0.09 -10.43 7.69
C LEU A 572 0.07 -9.38 6.58
N HIS A 573 -1.08 -8.70 6.45
CA HIS A 573 -1.29 -7.77 5.35
C HIS A 573 -0.39 -6.53 5.41
N ASN A 574 0.21 -6.21 6.56
CA ASN A 574 1.03 -5.03 6.84
C ASN A 574 2.49 -5.37 7.22
N ASN A 575 2.95 -6.62 7.02
CA ASN A 575 4.30 -7.09 7.38
C ASN A 575 4.68 -6.86 8.86
N SER A 576 3.71 -6.85 9.77
CA SER A 576 3.95 -6.61 11.20
C SER A 576 4.32 -7.89 11.98
N ARG A 577 4.01 -9.07 11.44
CA ARG A 577 4.27 -10.34 12.11
C ARG A 577 5.64 -10.89 11.72
N GLY A 578 6.63 -10.59 12.55
CA GLY A 578 7.99 -11.12 12.40
C GLY A 578 9.01 -10.03 12.13
N LYS A 579 10.29 -10.38 12.25
CA LYS A 579 11.38 -9.46 11.98
C LYS A 579 11.55 -9.21 10.48
N TYR A 580 11.71 -7.94 10.13
CA TYR A 580 12.29 -7.57 8.85
C TYR A 580 13.78 -7.89 8.85
N ILE A 581 14.21 -8.73 7.90
CA ILE A 581 15.61 -9.12 7.71
C ILE A 581 16.04 -8.63 6.33
N ASN A 582 16.96 -7.66 6.26
CA ASN A 582 17.46 -7.10 5.00
C ASN A 582 18.56 -7.97 4.36
N ASP A 583 18.33 -9.29 4.31
CA ASP A 583 19.22 -10.27 3.68
C ASP A 583 18.37 -11.19 2.77
N PRO A 584 18.58 -11.15 1.44
CA PRO A 584 17.82 -11.97 0.51
C PRO A 584 18.30 -13.42 0.39
N SER A 585 19.35 -13.81 1.12
CA SER A 585 19.83 -15.18 1.19
C SER A 585 18.78 -16.14 1.74
N VAL A 586 18.96 -17.44 1.47
CA VAL A 586 18.12 -18.50 2.07
C VAL A 586 18.17 -18.43 3.60
N ALA A 587 19.32 -18.10 4.18
CA ALA A 587 19.47 -18.00 5.63
C ALA A 587 18.66 -16.82 6.21
N GLY A 588 18.77 -15.64 5.59
CA GLY A 588 18.01 -14.45 6.00
C GLY A 588 16.50 -14.65 5.89
N ARG A 589 16.02 -15.26 4.80
CA ARG A 589 14.60 -15.62 4.63
C ARG A 589 14.12 -16.63 5.66
N MET A 590 14.92 -17.65 5.95
CA MET A 590 14.59 -18.64 6.98
C MET A 590 14.60 -18.04 8.39
N GLU A 591 15.47 -17.08 8.68
CA GLU A 591 15.43 -16.33 9.94
C GLU A 591 14.11 -15.54 10.06
N ALA A 592 13.74 -14.78 9.03
CA ALA A 592 12.49 -14.03 8.99
C ALA A 592 11.26 -14.95 9.12
N PHE A 593 11.22 -16.05 8.36
CA PHE A 593 10.15 -17.04 8.43
C PHE A 593 10.02 -17.65 9.81
N ASN A 594 11.12 -18.10 10.41
CA ASN A 594 11.08 -18.74 11.73
C ASN A 594 10.59 -17.77 12.81
N ASP A 595 11.04 -16.50 12.81
CA ASP A 595 10.55 -15.47 13.74
C ASP A 595 9.05 -15.18 13.53
N ALA A 596 8.63 -15.02 12.27
CA ALA A 596 7.24 -14.74 11.91
C ALA A 596 6.29 -15.87 12.30
N ILE A 597 6.61 -17.12 11.95
CA ILE A 597 5.74 -18.27 12.23
C ILE A 597 5.73 -18.63 13.72
N GLU A 598 6.83 -18.39 14.43
CA GLU A 598 6.87 -18.54 15.88
C GLU A 598 5.97 -17.50 16.56
N LYS A 599 6.02 -16.23 16.16
CA LYS A 599 5.08 -15.22 16.68
C LYS A 599 3.63 -15.48 16.25
N GLN A 600 3.42 -16.15 15.12
CA GLN A 600 2.08 -16.50 14.66
C GLN A 600 1.44 -17.55 15.58
N LEU A 601 2.18 -18.60 15.94
CA LEU A 601 1.70 -19.74 16.72
C LEU A 601 1.85 -19.57 18.25
N TRP A 602 2.70 -18.66 18.71
CA TRP A 602 2.89 -18.32 20.14
C TRP A 602 2.63 -16.83 20.37
N PRO A 603 1.36 -16.43 20.62
CA PRO A 603 0.98 -15.03 20.76
C PRO A 603 1.72 -14.24 21.83
N GLU A 604 2.18 -14.91 22.88
CA GLU A 604 2.98 -14.33 23.95
C GLU A 604 4.38 -13.85 23.51
N LYS A 605 4.82 -14.21 22.29
CA LYS A 605 6.09 -13.76 21.70
C LYS A 605 5.93 -12.55 20.77
N ARG A 606 4.70 -12.11 20.55
CA ARG A 606 4.35 -10.96 19.71
C ARG A 606 4.76 -9.66 20.41
N ASP A 607 4.88 -8.59 19.65
CA ASP A 607 5.28 -7.30 20.20
C ASP A 607 4.09 -6.61 20.91
N GLY A 608 2.85 -6.90 20.49
CA GLY A 608 1.64 -6.43 21.17
C GLY A 608 1.59 -4.90 21.22
N LEU A 609 1.43 -4.31 22.41
CA LEU A 609 1.48 -2.85 22.60
C LEU A 609 2.78 -2.19 22.08
N ALA A 610 3.89 -2.92 22.02
CA ALA A 610 5.14 -2.40 21.45
C ALA A 610 5.12 -2.30 19.93
N SER A 611 4.16 -2.95 19.25
CA SER A 611 3.95 -2.84 17.81
C SER A 611 3.27 -1.52 17.39
N ILE A 612 2.73 -0.75 18.35
CA ILE A 612 2.08 0.54 18.07
C ILE A 612 3.12 1.50 17.46
N LYS A 613 2.87 1.93 16.22
CA LYS A 613 3.67 2.95 15.52
C LYS A 613 3.59 4.28 16.26
N ARG A 614 4.74 4.82 16.67
CA ARG A 614 4.84 6.08 17.44
C ARG A 614 5.85 7.03 16.81
N THR A 615 5.63 8.33 16.98
CA THR A 615 6.62 9.34 16.62
C THR A 615 7.91 9.12 17.40
N ASP A 616 9.06 9.22 16.73
CA ASP A 616 10.38 9.00 17.34
C ASP A 616 11.01 10.28 17.91
N ARG A 617 10.36 11.43 17.68
CA ARG A 617 10.80 12.76 18.11
C ARG A 617 9.64 13.76 18.13
N PRO A 618 9.82 14.96 18.71
CA PRO A 618 8.87 16.06 18.52
C PRO A 618 8.75 16.44 17.05
N THR A 619 7.52 16.52 16.56
CA THR A 619 7.19 16.84 15.16
C THR A 619 6.10 17.91 15.10
N TYR A 620 5.74 18.34 13.90
CA TYR A 620 4.59 19.20 13.67
C TYR A 620 3.63 18.56 12.65
N LEU A 621 2.34 18.75 12.88
CA LEU A 621 1.28 18.37 11.96
C LEU A 621 0.67 19.63 11.35
N GLU A 622 0.65 19.67 10.03
CA GLU A 622 -0.04 20.68 9.24
C GLU A 622 -1.15 20.01 8.43
N LEU A 623 -2.42 20.31 8.76
CA LEU A 623 -3.62 19.85 8.03
C LEU A 623 -4.49 21.05 7.67
N GLY A 624 -4.34 21.56 6.46
CA GLY A 624 -5.02 22.78 6.02
C GLY A 624 -4.63 23.97 6.91
N LYS A 625 -5.58 24.47 7.73
CA LYS A 625 -5.33 25.56 8.70
C LYS A 625 -4.86 25.08 10.07
N LEU A 626 -4.94 23.77 10.34
CA LEU A 626 -4.45 23.19 11.58
C LEU A 626 -2.93 23.14 11.54
N LYS A 627 -2.28 23.83 12.48
CA LYS A 627 -0.84 23.67 12.73
C LYS A 627 -0.66 23.40 14.22
N THR A 628 -0.11 22.24 14.55
CA THR A 628 0.07 21.84 15.94
C THR A 628 1.34 21.01 16.12
N GLU A 629 1.92 21.08 17.31
CA GLU A 629 3.06 20.26 17.69
C GLU A 629 2.57 18.85 18.05
N VAL A 630 3.28 17.84 17.57
CA VAL A 630 3.03 16.43 17.85
C VAL A 630 4.23 15.89 18.63
N PRO A 631 4.10 15.64 19.93
CA PRO A 631 5.23 15.23 20.76
C PRO A 631 5.75 13.82 20.40
N GLU A 632 6.99 13.52 20.80
CA GLU A 632 7.63 12.21 20.68
C GLU A 632 6.86 11.12 21.44
N GLY A 633 6.57 9.98 20.84
CA GLY A 633 5.83 8.88 21.47
C GLY A 633 4.32 8.89 21.17
N THR A 634 3.83 9.86 20.39
CA THR A 634 2.43 9.93 19.92
C THR A 634 2.14 8.73 19.02
N PRO A 635 1.08 7.93 19.26
CA PRO A 635 0.64 6.92 18.31
C PRO A 635 0.30 7.55 16.95
N ILE A 636 1.01 7.14 15.90
CA ILE A 636 0.92 7.75 14.57
C ILE A 636 -0.50 7.63 14.02
N ASN A 637 -1.10 6.44 14.11
CA ASN A 637 -2.45 6.18 13.60
C ASN A 637 -3.55 6.89 14.41
N LEU A 638 -3.25 7.51 15.56
CA LEU A 638 -4.23 8.34 16.27
C LEU A 638 -4.58 9.60 15.46
N LEU A 639 -3.59 10.12 14.72
CA LEU A 639 -3.72 11.32 13.90
C LEU A 639 -3.80 11.00 12.40
N ALA A 640 -3.06 9.98 11.93
CA ALA A 640 -3.03 9.62 10.51
C ALA A 640 -4.36 9.07 9.98
N ASN A 641 -5.21 8.53 10.88
CA ASN A 641 -6.52 7.96 10.52
C ASN A 641 -7.69 8.94 10.77
N LEU A 642 -7.42 10.25 10.83
CA LEU A 642 -8.45 11.27 10.99
C LEU A 642 -8.87 11.81 9.63
N ASP A 643 -10.18 11.85 9.38
CA ASP A 643 -10.72 12.55 8.21
C ASP A 643 -10.81 14.06 8.52
N PRO A 644 -9.97 14.92 7.89
CA PRO A 644 -9.96 16.36 8.15
C PRO A 644 -11.29 17.04 7.82
N ARG A 645 -12.14 16.43 6.98
CA ARG A 645 -13.47 16.94 6.60
C ARG A 645 -14.49 16.72 7.70
N GLU A 646 -14.32 15.66 8.48
CA GLU A 646 -15.25 15.27 9.54
C GLU A 646 -14.82 15.78 10.93
N LEU A 647 -13.60 16.34 11.05
CA LEU A 647 -13.13 16.86 12.33
C LEU A 647 -14.03 18.02 12.81
N PRO A 648 -14.64 17.91 14.02
CA PRO A 648 -15.47 18.97 14.56
C PRO A 648 -14.72 20.29 14.67
N SER A 649 -15.39 21.42 14.40
CA SER A 649 -14.81 22.77 14.54
C SER A 649 -14.22 23.02 15.94
N LEU A 650 -14.78 22.37 16.97
CA LEU A 650 -14.27 22.39 18.33
C LEU A 650 -12.89 21.72 18.46
N LEU A 651 -12.65 20.60 17.76
CA LEU A 651 -11.37 19.93 17.73
C LEU A 651 -10.35 20.80 16.99
N ASN A 652 -10.74 21.37 15.85
CA ASN A 652 -9.91 22.29 15.08
C ASN A 652 -9.49 23.52 15.93
N LYS A 653 -10.43 24.12 16.67
CA LYS A 653 -10.14 25.25 17.57
C LYS A 653 -9.27 24.85 18.77
N LYS A 654 -9.47 23.66 19.33
CA LYS A 654 -8.68 23.16 20.47
C LYS A 654 -7.26 22.80 20.06
N LEU A 655 -7.07 22.01 19.01
CA LEU A 655 -5.74 21.59 18.53
C LEU A 655 -4.87 22.78 18.07
N ASN A 656 -5.50 23.85 17.57
CA ASN A 656 -4.83 25.12 17.21
C ASN A 656 -4.57 26.07 18.39
N SER A 657 -4.83 25.65 19.64
CA SER A 657 -4.61 26.50 20.83
C SER A 657 -3.40 26.02 21.63
N GLU A 658 -2.77 26.92 22.39
CA GLU A 658 -1.70 26.56 23.35
C GLU A 658 -2.16 25.48 24.35
N LEU A 659 -3.46 25.43 24.64
CA LEU A 659 -4.07 24.38 25.44
C LEU A 659 -4.11 23.03 24.70
N GLY A 660 -4.41 23.01 23.40
CA GLY A 660 -4.39 21.80 22.59
C GLY A 660 -3.00 21.20 22.43
N ALA A 661 -1.98 22.05 22.26
CA ALA A 661 -0.58 21.63 22.25
C ALA A 661 -0.19 20.97 23.59
N LYS A 662 -0.53 21.59 24.73
CA LYS A 662 -0.32 21.01 26.07
C LYS A 662 -1.15 19.74 26.32
N VAL A 663 -2.29 19.59 25.66
CA VAL A 663 -3.09 18.35 25.77
C VAL A 663 -2.47 17.24 24.92
N LEU A 664 -2.05 17.52 23.68
CA LEU A 664 -1.27 16.57 22.87
C LEU A 664 0.00 16.13 23.61
N GLU A 665 0.71 17.04 24.27
CA GLU A 665 1.84 16.75 25.16
C GLU A 665 1.49 15.75 26.29
N LYS A 666 0.28 15.83 26.86
CA LYS A 666 -0.18 14.89 27.89
C LYS A 666 -0.63 13.55 27.34
N LEU A 667 -1.28 13.52 26.17
CA LEU A 667 -1.72 12.30 25.48
C LEU A 667 -0.57 11.33 25.23
N VAL A 668 0.61 11.89 24.97
CA VAL A 668 1.84 11.16 24.70
C VAL A 668 2.44 10.49 25.94
N ASN A 669 2.28 11.10 27.11
CA ASN A 669 2.82 10.58 28.37
C ASN A 669 1.97 9.46 29.00
N PHE A 670 1.20 8.71 28.18
CA PHE A 670 0.22 7.69 28.58
C PHE A 670 -0.88 8.17 29.54
N ILE A 671 -1.02 9.47 29.77
CA ILE A 671 -2.13 9.99 30.57
C ILE A 671 -3.28 10.30 29.62
N PRO A 672 -4.38 9.51 29.62
CA PRO A 672 -5.55 9.86 28.84
C PRO A 672 -6.05 11.25 29.24
N ASP A 673 -6.21 12.13 28.25
CA ASP A 673 -6.97 13.36 28.45
C ASP A 673 -8.44 12.99 28.37
N GLU A 674 -9.20 13.25 29.45
CA GLU A 674 -10.62 12.88 29.55
C GLU A 674 -11.50 13.49 28.43
N VAL A 675 -10.98 14.47 27.67
CA VAL A 675 -11.75 15.19 26.66
C VAL A 675 -11.21 14.96 25.25
N ILE A 676 -9.90 15.05 25.01
CA ILE A 676 -9.33 14.98 23.67
C ILE A 676 -9.14 13.52 23.21
N THR A 677 -8.67 12.60 24.05
CA THR A 677 -8.51 11.19 23.61
C THR A 677 -9.83 10.60 23.12
N PRO A 678 -10.94 10.68 23.87
CA PRO A 678 -12.21 10.12 23.41
C PRO A 678 -12.73 10.78 22.13
N LEU A 679 -12.44 12.07 21.94
CA LEU A 679 -12.83 12.80 20.74
C LEU A 679 -12.02 12.35 19.52
N LEU A 680 -10.70 12.15 19.66
CA LEU A 680 -9.85 11.63 18.57
C LEU A 680 -10.25 10.20 18.23
N LEU A 681 -10.41 9.32 19.23
CA LEU A 681 -10.83 7.93 19.02
C LEU A 681 -12.20 7.82 18.33
N LYS A 682 -13.15 8.69 18.70
CA LYS A 682 -14.49 8.72 18.08
C LYS A 682 -14.47 9.11 16.60
N ASN A 683 -13.50 9.93 16.17
CA ASN A 683 -13.39 10.41 14.78
C ASN A 683 -12.27 9.70 14.00
N ASN A 684 -11.71 8.63 14.56
CA ASN A 684 -10.67 7.85 13.92
C ASN A 684 -11.31 6.79 13.02
N GLN A 685 -10.93 6.76 11.75
CA GLN A 685 -11.51 5.89 10.72
C GLN A 685 -11.07 4.42 10.87
N ALA A 686 -9.99 4.16 11.60
CA ALA A 686 -9.51 2.82 11.92
C ALA A 686 -8.74 2.82 13.26
N PRO A 687 -9.44 2.80 14.41
CA PRO A 687 -8.83 2.94 15.74
C PRO A 687 -8.22 1.63 16.27
N ASP A 688 -7.53 0.91 15.39
CA ASP A 688 -6.81 -0.32 15.70
C ASP A 688 -5.30 -0.06 15.65
N PHE A 689 -4.69 0.09 16.83
CA PHE A 689 -3.31 0.57 16.97
C PHE A 689 -2.28 -0.55 17.03
N ILE A 690 -2.70 -1.78 17.37
CA ILE A 690 -1.79 -2.91 17.51
C ILE A 690 -1.59 -3.49 16.12
N GLU A 691 -0.39 -3.36 15.59
CA GLU A 691 -0.11 -3.71 14.20
C GLU A 691 -0.06 -5.22 14.00
N ASP A 692 0.33 -5.96 15.02
CA ASP A 692 0.66 -7.36 14.94
C ASP A 692 -0.38 -8.29 15.61
N HIS A 693 -1.54 -7.85 16.07
CA HIS A 693 -2.51 -8.80 16.66
C HIS A 693 -3.29 -9.65 15.65
N GLY A 694 -4.09 -10.60 16.16
CA GLY A 694 -5.03 -11.41 15.38
C GLY A 694 -4.47 -12.66 14.70
N HIS A 695 -5.33 -13.30 13.90
CA HIS A 695 -5.10 -14.58 13.25
C HIS A 695 -4.65 -15.66 14.27
N ASP A 696 -5.45 -15.86 15.31
CA ASP A 696 -5.10 -16.78 16.41
C ASP A 696 -5.41 -18.25 16.11
N PHE A 697 -5.66 -18.58 14.85
CA PHE A 697 -5.84 -19.97 14.42
C PHE A 697 -4.56 -20.78 14.67
N GLY A 698 -4.68 -21.87 15.44
CA GLY A 698 -3.57 -22.75 15.78
C GLY A 698 -2.77 -22.36 17.03
N THR A 699 -3.13 -21.28 17.74
CA THR A 699 -2.43 -20.87 18.98
C THR A 699 -2.68 -21.84 20.15
N GLU A 700 -3.82 -22.53 20.15
CA GLU A 700 -4.20 -23.54 21.15
C GLU A 700 -3.58 -24.93 20.89
N LEU A 701 -2.86 -25.11 19.77
CA LEU A 701 -2.16 -26.36 19.48
C LEU A 701 -1.09 -26.65 20.52
N SER A 702 -0.79 -27.94 20.73
CA SER A 702 0.36 -28.32 21.54
C SER A 702 1.67 -27.82 20.92
N ASP A 703 2.70 -27.57 21.73
CA ASP A 703 4.01 -27.16 21.23
C ASP A 703 4.58 -28.15 20.19
N GLN A 704 4.32 -29.44 20.37
CA GLN A 704 4.72 -30.48 19.43
C GLN A 704 3.99 -30.34 18.08
N ASP A 705 2.69 -30.05 18.12
CA ASP A 705 1.88 -29.86 16.91
C ASP A 705 2.25 -28.58 16.18
N LYS A 706 2.49 -27.48 16.90
CA LYS A 706 2.99 -26.22 16.33
C LYS A 706 4.31 -26.44 15.60
N ARG A 707 5.26 -27.15 16.22
CA ARG A 707 6.56 -27.47 15.60
C ARG A 707 6.40 -28.38 14.38
N SER A 708 5.53 -29.37 14.44
CA SER A 708 5.26 -30.26 13.30
C SER A 708 4.61 -29.51 12.14
N LEU A 709 3.66 -28.61 12.44
CA LEU A 709 3.02 -27.73 11.46
C LEU A 709 4.05 -26.84 10.76
N ILE A 710 4.97 -26.22 11.51
CA ILE A 710 6.06 -25.42 10.94
C ILE A 710 6.88 -26.23 9.93
N GLU A 711 7.24 -27.48 10.26
CA GLU A 711 7.98 -28.34 9.33
C GLU A 711 7.22 -28.60 8.03
N PHE A 712 5.89 -28.73 8.08
CA PHE A 712 5.08 -28.85 6.86
C PHE A 712 4.99 -27.53 6.08
N LEU A 713 4.80 -26.38 6.76
CA LEU A 713 4.73 -25.07 6.11
C LEU A 713 6.01 -24.72 5.33
N LYS A 714 7.18 -25.17 5.79
CA LYS A 714 8.45 -25.02 5.05
C LYS A 714 8.47 -25.75 3.70
N THR A 715 7.55 -26.70 3.47
CA THR A 715 7.47 -27.48 2.24
C THR A 715 6.53 -26.89 1.19
N LEU A 716 5.73 -25.88 1.57
CA LEU A 716 4.69 -25.26 0.74
C LEU A 716 5.23 -24.23 -0.26
#